data_AF-A0A523ZYK5-F1
#
_entry.id   AF-A0A523ZYK5-F1
#
_cell.length_a   1.000
_cell.length_b   1.000
_cell.length_c   1.000
_cell.angle_alpha   90.00
_cell.angle_beta   90.00
_cell.angle_gamma   90.00
#
_symmetry.space_group_name_H-M   'P 1'
#
loop_
_entity.id
_entity.type
_entity.pdbx_description
1 polymer ?
#
loop_
_entity_poly.entity_id
_entity_poly.type
_entity_poly.pdbx_seq_one_letter_code
_entity_poly.pdbx_strand_id
1 'polypeptide(L)'
;MREAIRRSSERMLLCAAMGLLCLATLGGCNSAWVTPTTAETTRAPVLAPTSPTHLHVPASQGEKPTAVRAVLELPPTPQLQNVTIEDVPVQSWTDPNDVAGLIWDGNYLWAATGGGVVRWNLVSEDYRVYTVQDGLQSQVIIAIAQDGDGHIWVAYADRDSWSEYDGETWQSHESPQTAVTSRYAAMLRAQRFSPRLWSSGAGSEWVWLSTAGGHIMSYDGSTWRSYGQSEGVAPNSWLVTVSDTGQVWAVGKGVSTMMEGNRKWERHPFSCAVPDGGDIAAIAVDTQGGLWLASVGPQSLDGSVTYLDPDSSSWTGHRHALNPAIPKQVYSVEVDPEGVVWICGDGGITFRHPGGPWQKVPVGNLIVQCFVRDSGGRFWVGTEHGIWSVASDGGDASGPLLVPSPLVGNEVTQLVVDDRGEVWIGTPRGVSSINRRGEARLLRREQALCLALSPTGQIWLGGPNGLSVVESDGVSRQVLDQSIVAVAFDASNVPWVCTAEGDLMRLTGPDWQRMGNAWEMAGSVPRDIVVGNDGKVWLAMASGLGVWSTSGEFALRVVEDGLPNVDVRALAHGPDGAVWIATAHGLARRLPSGKWTRFTTASTEGGLRSVDIWDLIVDDEGTLWIATSSGVSVRTRDADWSYFDLADARSVYPEPGGTVWVGSLGGLYRIQQEALTLVP
;
A
#
# COMPACT_ATOMS: atom_id res chain seq x y z
N MET A 1 -56.22 33.22 9.03
CA MET A 1 -56.00 31.81 9.38
C MET A 1 -56.15 31.04 8.09
N ARG A 2 -55.03 30.62 7.49
CA ARG A 2 -54.63 29.20 7.47
C ARG A 2 -55.64 28.36 6.69
N GLU A 3 -55.29 27.55 5.72
CA GLU A 3 -54.00 27.06 5.26
C GLU A 3 -54.32 26.16 4.06
N ALA A 4 -53.33 26.00 3.20
CA ALA A 4 -53.07 24.78 2.44
C ALA A 4 -54.00 24.42 1.25
N ILE A 5 -53.28 24.16 0.15
CA ILE A 5 -53.62 23.36 -1.02
C ILE A 5 -54.05 24.16 -2.25
N ARG A 6 -53.22 23.98 -3.30
CA ARG A 6 -53.37 24.35 -4.72
C ARG A 6 -53.01 25.77 -5.10
N ARG A 7 -51.70 25.98 -5.33
CA ARG A 7 -51.15 26.79 -6.45
C ARG A 7 -49.67 26.46 -6.62
N SER A 8 -49.34 25.48 -7.47
CA SER A 8 -48.05 25.36 -8.17
C SER A 8 -48.11 24.21 -9.18
N SER A 9 -48.86 24.43 -10.26
CA SER A 9 -48.81 23.65 -11.48
C SER A 9 -48.85 24.66 -12.62
N GLU A 10 -47.95 24.48 -13.59
CA GLU A 10 -47.73 25.30 -14.80
C GLU A 10 -46.59 26.34 -14.74
N ARG A 11 -45.37 25.85 -15.02
CA ARG A 11 -44.41 26.39 -16.00
C ARG A 11 -43.44 25.24 -16.36
N MET A 12 -43.80 24.44 -17.39
CA MET A 12 -43.05 24.27 -18.67
C MET A 12 -41.56 23.95 -18.45
N LEU A 13 -41.04 22.72 -18.61
CA LEU A 13 -41.24 21.68 -19.65
C LEU A 13 -40.84 22.17 -21.05
N LEU A 14 -39.55 22.06 -21.39
CA LEU A 14 -39.06 21.85 -22.76
C LEU A 14 -37.69 21.12 -22.74
N CYS A 15 -37.60 20.08 -23.57
CA CYS A 15 -36.40 19.37 -24.05
C CYS A 15 -35.81 18.22 -23.21
N ALA A 16 -36.60 17.15 -23.10
CA ALA A 16 -36.10 15.77 -23.24
C ALA A 16 -37.11 14.97 -24.09
N ALA A 17 -36.60 14.03 -24.88
CA ALA A 17 -37.28 12.98 -25.66
C ALA A 17 -37.52 13.22 -27.17
N MET A 18 -36.74 12.49 -27.96
CA MET A 18 -37.12 11.70 -29.16
C MET A 18 -35.91 10.81 -29.45
N GLY A 19 -35.93 9.49 -29.61
CA GLY A 19 -36.98 8.48 -29.72
C GLY A 19 -36.35 7.29 -30.47
N LEU A 20 -36.35 6.10 -29.87
CA LEU A 20 -35.99 4.82 -30.51
C LEU A 20 -36.90 4.52 -31.71
N LEU A 21 -36.38 3.85 -32.76
CA LEU A 21 -37.02 2.67 -33.34
C LEU A 21 -36.11 1.85 -34.29
N CYS A 22 -36.33 0.54 -34.24
CA CYS A 22 -35.55 -0.59 -34.79
C CYS A 22 -35.65 -0.79 -36.32
N LEU A 23 -34.69 -1.50 -36.93
CA LEU A 23 -34.81 -2.90 -37.41
C LEU A 23 -33.59 -3.37 -38.24
N ALA A 24 -33.35 -4.68 -38.14
CA ALA A 24 -32.22 -5.46 -38.64
C ALA A 24 -32.20 -5.68 -40.17
N THR A 25 -31.02 -6.03 -40.73
CA THR A 25 -30.72 -7.37 -41.31
C THR A 25 -29.36 -7.43 -42.04
N LEU A 26 -28.64 -8.51 -41.74
CA LEU A 26 -27.83 -9.39 -42.63
C LEU A 26 -26.70 -8.83 -43.53
N GLY A 27 -25.48 -9.27 -43.20
CA GLY A 27 -24.70 -10.15 -44.10
C GLY A 27 -23.62 -9.50 -44.98
N GLY A 28 -22.40 -10.02 -44.90
CA GLY A 28 -21.45 -9.95 -46.02
C GLY A 28 -19.97 -9.80 -45.63
N CYS A 29 -19.23 -10.90 -45.72
CA CYS A 29 -17.78 -10.94 -45.80
C CYS A 29 -17.23 -10.00 -46.89
N ASN A 30 -16.05 -9.40 -46.66
CA ASN A 30 -14.85 -9.70 -47.48
C ASN A 30 -13.60 -8.96 -47.00
N SER A 31 -12.54 -9.76 -46.87
CA SER A 31 -11.14 -9.42 -46.97
C SER A 31 -10.77 -8.71 -48.28
N ALA A 32 -9.86 -7.73 -48.23
CA ALA A 32 -8.81 -7.52 -49.25
C ALA A 32 -7.80 -6.44 -48.82
N TRP A 33 -6.58 -6.91 -48.57
CA TRP A 33 -5.28 -6.35 -48.93
C TRP A 33 -5.23 -5.05 -49.73
N VAL A 34 -4.45 -4.07 -49.25
CA VAL A 34 -3.57 -3.24 -50.09
C VAL A 34 -2.29 -2.93 -49.32
N THR A 35 -1.15 -3.37 -49.87
CA THR A 35 0.22 -2.98 -49.50
C THR A 35 0.55 -1.57 -50.00
N PRO A 36 1.54 -0.90 -49.38
CA PRO A 36 2.53 -0.22 -50.21
C PRO A 36 3.97 -0.62 -49.88
N THR A 37 4.74 -0.67 -50.96
CA THR A 37 6.08 -1.18 -51.14
C THR A 37 7.16 -0.24 -50.59
N THR A 38 8.21 -0.86 -50.04
CA THR A 38 9.65 -0.49 -49.94
C THR A 38 10.09 0.97 -50.13
N ALA A 39 10.81 1.47 -49.14
CA ALA A 39 11.92 2.40 -49.34
C ALA A 39 13.20 1.80 -48.72
N GLU A 40 14.19 1.54 -49.57
CA GLU A 40 15.57 1.22 -49.19
C GLU A 40 16.27 2.45 -48.62
N THR A 41 17.15 2.26 -47.63
CA THR A 41 18.43 3.00 -47.58
C THR A 41 19.44 2.35 -46.63
N THR A 42 20.48 1.78 -47.25
CA THR A 42 21.92 1.88 -46.92
C THR A 42 22.42 1.51 -45.51
N ARG A 43 23.06 0.32 -45.44
CA ARG A 43 24.08 -0.04 -44.44
C ARG A 43 25.42 0.60 -44.78
N ALA A 44 26.11 1.14 -43.77
CA ALA A 44 27.53 1.48 -43.79
C ALA A 44 28.38 0.33 -43.20
N PRO A 45 29.66 0.20 -43.57
CA PRO A 45 30.46 -1.00 -43.37
C PRO A 45 31.24 -0.97 -42.05
N VAL A 46 31.49 -2.14 -41.45
CA VAL A 46 32.51 -2.31 -40.41
C VAL A 46 33.54 -3.33 -40.90
N LEU A 47 34.78 -2.85 -40.94
CA LEU A 47 36.00 -3.52 -41.36
C LEU A 47 36.41 -4.63 -40.38
N ALA A 48 36.87 -5.75 -40.93
CA ALA A 48 37.64 -6.77 -40.22
C ALA A 48 39.12 -6.40 -40.14
N PRO A 49 39.86 -7.01 -39.20
CA PRO A 49 41.21 -7.47 -39.54
C PRO A 49 41.49 -8.91 -39.08
N THR A 50 41.72 -9.76 -40.09
CA THR A 50 42.81 -10.76 -40.24
C THR A 50 43.46 -11.41 -39.01
N SER A 51 43.37 -12.75 -38.95
CA SER A 51 44.29 -13.66 -38.25
C SER A 51 45.67 -13.73 -38.94
N PRO A 52 46.74 -14.14 -38.24
CA PRO A 52 47.22 -15.53 -38.32
C PRO A 52 47.78 -16.01 -36.94
N THR A 53 48.08 -17.26 -36.59
CA THR A 53 48.72 -18.38 -37.30
C THR A 53 48.61 -19.64 -36.41
N HIS A 54 48.59 -20.82 -37.03
CA HIS A 54 48.64 -22.14 -36.40
C HIS A 54 49.95 -22.42 -35.64
N LEU A 55 49.85 -23.15 -34.52
CA LEU A 55 50.91 -24.02 -34.00
C LEU A 55 50.31 -25.37 -33.59
N HIS A 56 50.65 -26.39 -34.36
CA HIS A 56 50.45 -27.81 -34.06
C HIS A 56 51.58 -28.32 -33.13
N VAL A 57 51.33 -29.46 -32.45
CA VAL A 57 52.24 -30.58 -32.07
C VAL A 57 51.91 -31.11 -30.64
N PRO A 58 51.95 -32.43 -30.33
CA PRO A 58 51.17 -33.55 -30.87
C PRO A 58 50.47 -34.37 -29.74
N ALA A 59 49.73 -35.42 -30.10
CA ALA A 59 49.21 -36.40 -29.14
C ALA A 59 50.33 -37.35 -28.64
N SER A 60 50.38 -37.60 -27.34
CA SER A 60 51.09 -38.75 -26.75
C SER A 60 50.11 -39.60 -25.94
N GLN A 61 50.08 -40.90 -26.24
CA GLN A 61 49.43 -41.92 -25.44
C GLN A 61 50.38 -42.39 -24.33
N GLY A 62 49.79 -42.76 -23.19
CA GLY A 62 50.39 -43.71 -22.25
C GLY A 62 50.77 -43.11 -20.91
N GLU A 63 49.89 -43.30 -19.91
CA GLU A 63 50.16 -44.06 -18.67
C GLU A 63 49.12 -43.70 -17.61
N LYS A 64 48.51 -44.71 -16.98
CA LYS A 64 47.67 -44.57 -15.79
C LYS A 64 48.56 -44.20 -14.59
N PRO A 65 48.27 -43.14 -13.82
CA PRO A 65 48.86 -42.96 -12.51
C PRO A 65 47.95 -43.52 -11.43
N THR A 66 48.49 -44.51 -10.74
CA THR A 66 48.08 -45.06 -9.45
C THR A 66 47.78 -43.97 -8.41
N ALA A 67 46.72 -44.16 -7.63
CA ALA A 67 46.35 -43.28 -6.54
C ALA A 67 47.47 -43.17 -5.49
N VAL A 68 48.10 -42.01 -5.38
CA VAL A 68 48.92 -41.62 -4.24
C VAL A 68 48.10 -40.61 -3.42
N ARG A 69 47.75 -41.02 -2.20
CA ARG A 69 47.02 -40.20 -1.23
C ARG A 69 47.98 -39.15 -0.67
N ALA A 70 48.00 -37.96 -1.27
CA ALA A 70 48.66 -36.80 -0.68
C ALA A 70 47.75 -36.24 0.42
N VAL A 71 48.22 -36.31 1.67
CA VAL A 71 47.64 -35.57 2.79
C VAL A 71 48.05 -34.11 2.60
N LEU A 72 47.12 -33.27 2.14
CA LEU A 72 47.25 -31.83 2.22
C LEU A 72 46.93 -31.44 3.66
N GLU A 73 47.95 -31.03 4.42
CA GLU A 73 47.73 -30.30 5.67
C GLU A 73 47.10 -28.94 5.30
N LEU A 74 45.86 -28.74 5.74
CA LEU A 74 45.18 -27.45 5.64
C LEU A 74 45.98 -26.41 6.43
N PRO A 75 46.12 -25.16 5.93
CA PRO A 75 46.64 -24.08 6.76
C PRO A 75 45.78 -23.96 8.03
N PRO A 76 46.37 -23.61 9.19
CA PRO A 76 45.61 -23.50 10.42
C PRO A 76 44.44 -22.54 10.20
N THR A 77 43.24 -23.03 10.52
CA THR A 77 42.02 -22.23 10.53
C THR A 77 42.32 -20.93 11.27
N PRO A 78 42.09 -19.75 10.67
CA PRO A 78 42.18 -18.51 11.43
C PRO A 78 41.24 -18.68 12.62
N GLN A 79 41.77 -18.61 13.84
CA GLN A 79 40.94 -18.60 15.03
C GLN A 79 39.96 -17.45 14.85
N LEU A 80 38.68 -17.80 14.75
CA LEU A 80 37.59 -16.85 14.80
C LEU A 80 37.88 -15.92 15.98
N GLN A 81 38.11 -14.65 15.68
CA GLN A 81 37.87 -13.63 16.70
C GLN A 81 36.45 -13.90 17.18
N ASN A 82 36.29 -14.10 18.48
CA ASN A 82 34.98 -14.19 19.09
C ASN A 82 34.23 -12.91 18.70
N VAL A 83 33.40 -12.99 17.67
CA VAL A 83 32.39 -11.98 17.39
C VAL A 83 31.39 -12.17 18.51
N THR A 84 31.56 -11.40 19.58
CA THR A 84 30.45 -11.10 20.47
C THR A 84 29.38 -10.46 19.61
N ILE A 85 28.35 -11.24 19.30
CA ILE A 85 27.07 -10.71 18.81
C ILE A 85 26.55 -9.88 19.99
N GLU A 86 26.66 -8.56 19.88
CA GLU A 86 25.88 -7.68 20.74
C GLU A 86 24.44 -7.76 20.25
N ASP A 87 23.52 -8.15 21.15
CA ASP A 87 22.07 -8.02 20.96
C ASP A 87 21.71 -6.52 20.90
N VAL A 88 22.10 -5.86 19.82
CA VAL A 88 21.61 -4.51 19.50
C VAL A 88 20.25 -4.71 18.82
N PRO A 89 19.17 -4.08 19.30
CA PRO A 89 17.89 -4.16 18.64
C PRO A 89 18.06 -3.63 17.21
N VAL A 90 17.86 -4.47 16.21
CA VAL A 90 17.54 -4.01 14.87
C VAL A 90 16.16 -3.37 15.00
N GLN A 91 16.12 -2.06 15.23
CA GLN A 91 14.89 -1.32 15.04
C GLN A 91 14.54 -1.43 13.56
N SER A 92 13.26 -1.64 13.30
CA SER A 92 12.61 -1.41 12.02
C SER A 92 11.46 -0.45 12.30
N TRP A 93 11.47 0.77 11.75
CA TRP A 93 10.38 1.75 11.87
C TRP A 93 9.25 1.43 10.92
N THR A 94 8.83 0.18 10.99
CA THR A 94 7.58 -0.26 10.47
C THR A 94 6.66 -0.66 11.63
N ASP A 95 5.36 -0.83 11.41
CA ASP A 95 4.42 -1.38 12.37
C ASP A 95 4.34 -2.90 12.20
N PRO A 96 5.16 -3.67 12.93
CA PRO A 96 5.10 -5.14 12.99
C PRO A 96 3.84 -5.66 13.67
N ASN A 97 2.88 -4.80 14.00
CA ASN A 97 1.62 -5.20 14.62
C ASN A 97 0.44 -5.12 13.66
N ASP A 98 0.65 -4.65 12.42
CA ASP A 98 -0.37 -4.75 11.38
C ASP A 98 -0.29 -6.12 10.69
N VAL A 99 -1.09 -7.07 11.15
CA VAL A 99 -0.94 -8.49 10.78
C VAL A 99 -1.80 -8.83 9.56
N ALA A 100 -1.15 -9.00 8.41
CA ALA A 100 -1.79 -9.34 7.15
C ALA A 100 -1.95 -10.85 6.93
N GLY A 101 -1.09 -11.68 7.54
CA GLY A 101 -1.15 -13.12 7.42
C GLY A 101 -0.47 -13.84 8.57
N LEU A 102 -0.94 -15.04 8.91
CA LEU A 102 -0.43 -15.84 10.01
C LEU A 102 -0.15 -17.29 9.58
N ILE A 103 0.92 -17.85 10.12
CA ILE A 103 1.24 -19.28 10.05
C ILE A 103 1.63 -19.76 11.43
N TRP A 104 1.10 -20.92 11.80
CA TRP A 104 1.52 -21.65 12.97
C TRP A 104 2.21 -22.94 12.54
N ASP A 105 3.48 -23.13 12.93
CA ASP A 105 4.29 -24.30 12.55
C ASP A 105 4.43 -25.34 13.68
N GLY A 106 3.73 -25.14 14.80
CA GLY A 106 3.87 -25.94 16.01
C GLY A 106 4.49 -25.17 17.17
N ASN A 107 5.73 -24.70 16.96
CA ASN A 107 6.53 -24.03 17.99
C ASN A 107 6.50 -22.51 17.85
N TYR A 108 6.38 -22.05 16.61
CA TYR A 108 6.41 -20.65 16.26
C TYR A 108 5.11 -20.20 15.63
N LEU A 109 4.77 -18.96 15.92
CA LEU A 109 3.78 -18.19 15.19
C LEU A 109 4.50 -17.17 14.32
N TRP A 110 4.32 -17.28 13.02
CA TRP A 110 4.87 -16.37 12.03
C TRP A 110 3.78 -15.41 11.57
N ALA A 111 4.11 -14.13 11.50
CA ALA A 111 3.24 -13.10 10.93
C ALA A 111 3.89 -12.40 9.76
N ALA A 112 3.15 -12.33 8.65
CA ALA A 112 3.34 -11.29 7.66
C ALA A 112 2.74 -10.01 8.22
N THR A 113 3.54 -8.95 8.22
CA THR A 113 3.13 -7.65 8.74
C THR A 113 3.42 -6.55 7.75
N GLY A 114 2.83 -5.37 7.96
CA GLY A 114 3.25 -4.16 7.26
C GLY A 114 4.71 -3.75 7.57
N GLY A 115 5.38 -4.46 8.48
CA GLY A 115 6.74 -4.19 8.92
C GLY A 115 7.75 -5.31 8.82
N GLY A 116 7.58 -6.16 7.82
CA GLY A 116 8.39 -7.35 7.63
C GLY A 116 7.74 -8.56 8.27
N VAL A 117 8.57 -9.52 8.69
CA VAL A 117 8.09 -10.79 9.23
C VAL A 117 8.39 -10.87 10.71
N VAL A 118 7.41 -11.23 11.52
CA VAL A 118 7.60 -11.46 12.95
C VAL A 118 7.45 -12.93 13.25
N ARG A 119 8.37 -13.49 14.03
CA ARG A 119 8.29 -14.85 14.55
C ARG A 119 8.23 -14.82 16.07
N TRP A 120 7.13 -15.27 16.64
CA TRP A 120 6.99 -15.51 18.08
C TRP A 120 7.29 -16.96 18.42
N ASN A 121 8.10 -17.18 19.45
CA ASN A 121 8.25 -18.47 20.10
C ASN A 121 7.18 -18.59 21.19
N LEU A 122 6.22 -19.49 21.02
CA LEU A 122 5.10 -19.62 21.94
C LEU A 122 5.48 -20.29 23.27
N VAL A 123 6.68 -20.87 23.38
CA VAL A 123 7.18 -21.54 24.59
C VAL A 123 8.03 -20.59 25.42
N SER A 124 8.96 -19.85 24.80
CA SER A 124 9.80 -18.89 25.52
C SER A 124 9.18 -17.49 25.65
N GLU A 125 8.10 -17.23 24.91
CA GLU A 125 7.44 -15.93 24.78
C GLU A 125 8.30 -14.83 24.13
N ASP A 126 9.46 -15.19 23.56
CA ASP A 126 10.32 -14.28 22.81
C ASP A 126 9.83 -14.11 21.36
N TYR A 127 10.21 -13.00 20.74
CA TYR A 127 9.95 -12.75 19.32
C TYR A 127 11.20 -12.30 18.57
N ARG A 128 11.19 -12.47 17.25
CA ARG A 128 12.20 -11.93 16.32
C ARG A 128 11.51 -11.24 15.16
N VAL A 129 11.97 -10.03 14.85
CA VAL A 129 11.57 -9.29 13.66
C VAL A 129 12.62 -9.53 12.58
N TYR A 130 12.15 -9.78 11.35
CA TYR A 130 12.98 -9.92 10.16
C TYR A 130 12.67 -8.79 9.18
N THR A 131 13.73 -8.20 8.67
CA THR A 131 13.70 -6.95 7.89
C THR A 131 14.49 -7.09 6.59
N VAL A 132 14.62 -5.99 5.83
CA VAL A 132 15.56 -5.93 4.70
C VAL A 132 17.01 -6.18 5.11
N GLN A 133 17.38 -5.91 6.37
CA GLN A 133 18.73 -6.18 6.88
C GLN A 133 18.97 -7.68 7.08
N ASP A 134 17.91 -8.47 7.29
CA ASP A 134 17.98 -9.92 7.45
C ASP A 134 17.95 -10.68 6.12
N GLY A 135 17.75 -9.98 4.99
CA GLY A 135 17.72 -10.57 3.64
C GLY A 135 16.37 -10.48 2.92
N LEU A 136 15.35 -9.87 3.52
CA LEU A 136 14.08 -9.57 2.84
C LEU A 136 14.29 -8.52 1.73
N GLN A 137 13.46 -8.57 0.70
CA GLN A 137 13.48 -7.60 -0.41
C GLN A 137 12.69 -6.32 -0.09
N SER A 138 11.63 -6.42 0.71
CA SER A 138 10.84 -5.29 1.18
C SER A 138 10.25 -5.64 2.55
N GLN A 139 9.57 -4.70 3.18
CA GLN A 139 8.89 -4.88 4.46
C GLN A 139 7.37 -4.85 4.34
N VAL A 140 6.85 -4.51 3.15
CA VAL A 140 5.41 -4.47 2.88
C VAL A 140 4.92 -5.87 2.51
N ILE A 141 4.81 -6.75 3.52
CA ILE A 141 4.44 -8.15 3.30
C ILE A 141 2.92 -8.28 3.09
N ILE A 142 2.52 -8.89 1.98
CA ILE A 142 1.09 -9.07 1.66
C ILE A 142 0.60 -10.52 1.78
N ALA A 143 1.54 -11.47 1.85
CA ALA A 143 1.23 -12.88 1.91
C ALA A 143 2.39 -13.63 2.56
N ILE A 144 2.02 -14.67 3.30
CA ILE A 144 2.93 -15.64 3.89
C ILE A 144 2.40 -17.04 3.62
N ALA A 145 3.27 -18.00 3.32
CA ALA A 145 2.92 -19.41 3.18
C ALA A 145 4.09 -20.30 3.62
N GLN A 146 3.81 -21.57 3.91
CA GLN A 146 4.82 -22.56 4.28
C GLN A 146 4.80 -23.70 3.28
N ASP A 147 5.96 -24.10 2.78
CA ASP A 147 6.06 -25.24 1.87
C ASP A 147 6.12 -26.59 2.60
N GLY A 148 6.10 -27.69 1.85
CA GLY A 148 6.09 -29.04 2.40
C GLY A 148 7.39 -29.48 3.10
N ASP A 149 8.48 -28.73 3.02
CA ASP A 149 9.69 -28.98 3.82
C ASP A 149 9.78 -28.02 5.04
N GLY A 150 8.79 -27.14 5.21
CA GLY A 150 8.69 -26.25 6.37
C GLY A 150 9.29 -24.86 6.17
N HIS A 151 9.77 -24.53 4.98
CA HIS A 151 10.34 -23.21 4.71
C HIS A 151 9.24 -22.16 4.62
N ILE A 152 9.52 -20.95 5.09
CA ILE A 152 8.56 -19.84 5.13
C ILE A 152 8.78 -18.93 3.93
N TRP A 153 7.71 -18.62 3.22
CA TRP A 153 7.71 -17.82 2.00
C TRP A 153 6.92 -16.55 2.20
N VAL A 154 7.43 -15.44 1.65
CA VAL A 154 6.74 -14.14 1.66
C VAL A 154 6.74 -13.45 0.31
N ALA A 155 5.65 -12.72 0.03
CA ALA A 155 5.51 -11.83 -1.11
C ALA A 155 5.24 -10.39 -0.66
N TYR A 156 5.54 -9.44 -1.54
CA TYR A 156 5.51 -8.01 -1.25
C TYR A 156 4.44 -7.27 -2.08
N ALA A 157 3.90 -6.18 -1.53
CA ALA A 157 2.95 -5.32 -2.26
C ALA A 157 3.61 -4.52 -3.39
N ASP A 158 4.85 -4.12 -3.17
CA ASP A 158 5.57 -3.09 -3.93
C ASP A 158 6.55 -3.69 -4.95
N ARG A 159 6.73 -5.02 -4.97
CA ARG A 159 7.66 -5.69 -5.88
C ARG A 159 7.33 -7.15 -6.18
N ASP A 160 7.59 -7.54 -7.42
CA ASP A 160 7.33 -8.88 -7.96
C ASP A 160 8.52 -9.84 -7.69
N SER A 161 8.87 -10.00 -6.41
CA SER A 161 9.96 -10.87 -5.91
C SER A 161 9.48 -11.61 -4.68
N TRP A 162 9.99 -12.81 -4.39
CA TRP A 162 9.66 -13.55 -3.16
C TRP A 162 10.90 -13.81 -2.32
N SER A 163 10.72 -13.96 -1.01
CA SER A 163 11.79 -14.40 -0.12
C SER A 163 11.41 -15.66 0.64
N GLU A 164 12.40 -16.51 0.85
CA GLU A 164 12.31 -17.81 1.52
C GLU A 164 13.17 -17.79 2.78
N TYR A 165 12.65 -18.31 3.88
CA TYR A 165 13.41 -18.62 5.09
C TYR A 165 13.66 -20.12 5.16
N ASP A 166 14.93 -20.50 5.08
CA ASP A 166 15.39 -21.91 5.06
C ASP A 166 15.52 -22.54 6.47
N GLY A 167 15.14 -21.80 7.51
CA GLY A 167 15.33 -22.18 8.91
C GLY A 167 16.52 -21.49 9.59
N GLU A 168 17.43 -20.91 8.80
CA GLU A 168 18.59 -20.16 9.30
C GLU A 168 18.59 -18.72 8.79
N THR A 169 18.45 -18.52 7.48
CA THR A 169 18.60 -17.23 6.80
C THR A 169 17.49 -16.95 5.79
N TRP A 170 17.28 -15.66 5.48
CA TRP A 170 16.40 -15.26 4.38
C TRP A 170 17.17 -15.20 3.06
N GLN A 171 16.61 -15.84 2.04
CA GLN A 171 17.09 -15.79 0.67
C GLN A 171 16.02 -15.20 -0.22
N SER A 172 16.43 -14.44 -1.22
CA SER A 172 15.51 -13.69 -2.08
C SER A 172 15.62 -14.13 -3.54
N HIS A 173 14.46 -14.25 -4.17
CA HIS A 173 14.30 -14.62 -5.57
C HIS A 173 13.88 -13.42 -6.39
N GLU A 174 14.56 -13.16 -7.50
CA GLU A 174 14.29 -12.01 -8.38
C GLU A 174 12.87 -12.03 -8.96
N SER A 175 12.25 -13.20 -9.03
CA SER A 175 10.86 -13.35 -9.49
C SER A 175 10.17 -14.59 -8.90
N PRO A 176 8.83 -14.60 -8.83
CA PRO A 176 8.05 -15.76 -8.41
C PRO A 176 8.37 -17.04 -9.20
N GLN A 177 8.69 -16.91 -10.49
CA GLN A 177 9.02 -18.08 -11.33
C GLN A 177 10.33 -18.73 -10.88
N THR A 178 11.33 -17.93 -10.50
CA THR A 178 12.59 -18.47 -9.99
C THR A 178 12.42 -19.17 -8.65
N ALA A 179 11.58 -18.61 -7.76
CA ALA A 179 11.20 -19.22 -6.48
C ALA A 179 10.45 -20.56 -6.66
N VAL A 180 9.43 -20.59 -7.52
CA VAL A 180 8.67 -21.81 -7.79
C VAL A 180 9.55 -22.87 -8.45
N THR A 181 10.43 -22.48 -9.37
CA THR A 181 11.34 -23.43 -10.05
C THR A 181 12.34 -24.05 -9.08
N SER A 182 12.86 -23.29 -8.11
CA SER A 182 13.83 -23.82 -7.14
C SER A 182 13.22 -24.81 -6.16
N ARG A 183 11.94 -24.63 -5.81
CA ARG A 183 11.30 -25.35 -4.68
C ARG A 183 9.97 -26.02 -5.05
N TYR A 184 9.74 -26.27 -6.34
CA TYR A 184 8.54 -26.89 -6.92
C TYR A 184 7.99 -28.10 -6.12
N ALA A 185 8.84 -29.10 -5.87
CA ALA A 185 8.42 -30.33 -5.20
C ALA A 185 8.04 -30.11 -3.72
N ALA A 186 8.57 -29.06 -3.08
CA ALA A 186 8.19 -28.68 -1.73
C ALA A 186 6.87 -27.93 -1.73
N MET A 187 6.69 -26.98 -2.67
CA MET A 187 5.46 -26.20 -2.81
C MET A 187 4.24 -27.09 -3.15
N LEU A 188 4.42 -28.14 -3.96
CA LEU A 188 3.36 -29.15 -4.22
C LEU A 188 2.97 -29.95 -2.98
N ARG A 189 3.89 -30.14 -2.02
CA ARG A 189 3.62 -30.89 -0.77
C ARG A 189 3.09 -29.99 0.34
N ALA A 190 2.93 -28.69 0.09
CA ALA A 190 2.40 -27.75 1.07
C ALA A 190 0.95 -28.13 1.44
N GLN A 191 0.66 -28.18 2.74
CA GLN A 191 -0.69 -28.50 3.23
C GLN A 191 -1.64 -27.30 3.20
N ARG A 192 -1.07 -26.09 3.30
CA ARG A 192 -1.77 -24.82 3.21
C ARG A 192 -0.99 -23.93 2.26
N PHE A 193 -1.71 -23.09 1.55
CA PHE A 193 -1.14 -22.17 0.58
C PHE A 193 -1.85 -20.83 0.68
N SER A 194 -1.22 -19.79 0.13
CA SER A 194 -1.81 -18.45 0.06
C SER A 194 -2.14 -18.15 -1.40
N PRO A 195 -3.40 -17.88 -1.76
CA PRO A 195 -3.80 -17.56 -3.14
C PRO A 195 -3.09 -16.35 -3.77
N ARG A 196 -2.38 -15.54 -2.97
CA ARG A 196 -1.52 -14.43 -3.39
C ARG A 196 -0.07 -14.85 -3.71
N LEU A 197 0.36 -16.00 -3.20
CA LEU A 197 1.66 -16.62 -3.46
C LEU A 197 1.47 -17.72 -4.52
N TRP A 198 1.22 -18.95 -4.08
CA TRP A 198 0.94 -20.09 -4.94
C TRP A 198 -0.31 -20.85 -4.48
N SER A 199 -0.85 -21.67 -5.37
CA SER A 199 -1.87 -22.67 -5.04
C SER A 199 -1.61 -23.97 -5.80
N SER A 200 -1.99 -25.08 -5.18
CA SER A 200 -2.00 -26.42 -5.79
C SER A 200 -3.06 -27.27 -5.11
N GLY A 201 -3.78 -28.07 -5.89
CA GLY A 201 -4.78 -29.01 -5.35
C GLY A 201 -4.14 -30.32 -4.89
N ALA A 202 -4.83 -31.08 -4.04
CA ALA A 202 -4.36 -32.40 -3.63
C ALA A 202 -4.18 -33.32 -4.86
N GLY A 203 -2.95 -33.75 -5.12
CA GLY A 203 -2.61 -34.59 -6.28
C GLY A 203 -2.44 -33.83 -7.60
N SER A 204 -2.44 -32.50 -7.59
CA SER A 204 -2.06 -31.70 -8.75
C SER A 204 -0.57 -31.87 -9.06
N GLU A 205 -0.25 -31.89 -10.35
CA GLU A 205 1.11 -31.81 -10.87
C GLU A 205 1.48 -30.35 -11.23
N TRP A 206 0.70 -29.37 -10.79
CA TRP A 206 0.87 -27.98 -11.16
C TRP A 206 0.96 -27.09 -9.93
N VAL A 207 1.90 -26.16 -9.96
CA VAL A 207 1.92 -24.99 -9.08
C VAL A 207 1.37 -23.80 -9.87
N TRP A 208 0.36 -23.14 -9.31
CA TRP A 208 -0.30 -21.99 -9.91
C TRP A 208 0.03 -20.71 -9.13
N LEU A 209 0.23 -19.61 -9.85
CA LEU A 209 0.41 -18.27 -9.25
C LEU A 209 -0.14 -17.17 -10.16
N SER A 210 -0.42 -16.01 -9.58
CA SER A 210 -0.70 -14.78 -10.31
C SER A 210 0.55 -13.90 -10.42
N THR A 211 0.60 -13.05 -11.45
CA THR A 211 1.65 -12.03 -11.61
C THR A 211 1.09 -10.62 -11.41
N ALA A 212 1.97 -9.65 -11.11
CA ALA A 212 1.58 -8.24 -10.99
C ALA A 212 0.89 -7.68 -12.26
N GLY A 213 1.17 -8.26 -13.43
CA GLY A 213 0.53 -7.89 -14.71
C GLY A 213 -0.89 -8.44 -14.90
N GLY A 214 -1.43 -9.17 -13.92
CA GLY A 214 -2.76 -9.77 -14.00
C GLY A 214 -2.84 -11.05 -14.84
N HIS A 215 -1.68 -11.67 -15.11
CA HIS A 215 -1.61 -12.98 -15.75
C HIS A 215 -1.61 -14.09 -14.69
N ILE A 216 -2.13 -15.25 -15.07
CA ILE A 216 -1.99 -16.47 -14.29
C ILE A 216 -0.91 -17.33 -14.93
N MET A 217 -0.06 -17.93 -14.11
CA MET A 217 0.99 -18.83 -14.54
C MET A 217 0.87 -20.19 -13.88
N SER A 218 1.33 -21.22 -14.58
CA SER A 218 1.41 -22.57 -14.05
C SER A 218 2.74 -23.23 -14.41
N TYR A 219 3.22 -24.10 -13.52
CA TYR A 219 4.46 -24.85 -13.68
C TYR A 219 4.29 -26.31 -13.30
N ASP A 220 4.72 -27.23 -14.18
CA ASP A 220 4.64 -28.69 -13.98
C ASP A 220 5.96 -29.33 -13.55
N GLY A 221 6.94 -28.53 -13.13
CA GLY A 221 8.30 -29.01 -12.84
C GLY A 221 9.22 -29.04 -14.06
N SER A 222 8.69 -28.75 -15.26
CA SER A 222 9.49 -28.73 -16.51
C SER A 222 9.17 -27.54 -17.41
N THR A 223 7.90 -27.15 -17.52
CA THR A 223 7.41 -26.14 -18.45
C THR A 223 6.53 -25.11 -17.77
N TRP A 224 6.79 -23.84 -18.11
CA TRP A 224 5.97 -22.72 -17.71
C TRP A 224 4.86 -22.47 -18.72
N ARG A 225 3.66 -22.19 -18.21
CA ARG A 225 2.53 -21.67 -18.99
C ARG A 225 2.10 -20.33 -18.44
N SER A 226 1.67 -19.44 -19.32
CA SER A 226 1.11 -18.14 -18.98
C SER A 226 -0.24 -17.98 -19.66
N TYR A 227 -1.19 -17.43 -18.92
CA TYR A 227 -2.58 -17.23 -19.31
C TYR A 227 -2.95 -15.78 -19.04
N GLY A 228 -3.41 -15.09 -20.08
CA GLY A 228 -3.88 -13.72 -20.00
C GLY A 228 -5.26 -13.57 -20.61
N GLN A 229 -5.58 -12.34 -21.00
CA GLN A 229 -6.91 -12.01 -21.52
C GLN A 229 -7.24 -12.73 -22.85
N SER A 230 -6.23 -13.07 -23.66
CA SER A 230 -6.41 -13.84 -24.91
C SER A 230 -6.86 -15.28 -24.65
N GLU A 231 -6.45 -15.86 -23.54
CA GLU A 231 -6.84 -17.22 -23.12
C GLU A 231 -8.16 -17.23 -22.36
N GLY A 232 -8.73 -16.06 -22.05
CA GLY A 232 -9.99 -15.90 -21.34
C GLY A 232 -9.86 -15.53 -19.87
N VAL A 233 -8.65 -15.32 -19.34
CA VAL A 233 -8.47 -14.87 -17.94
C VAL A 233 -9.06 -13.47 -17.76
N ALA A 234 -9.74 -13.23 -16.63
CA ALA A 234 -10.26 -11.93 -16.27
C ALA A 234 -9.12 -10.90 -16.14
N PRO A 235 -9.33 -9.65 -16.59
CA PRO A 235 -8.30 -8.61 -16.48
C PRO A 235 -7.92 -8.37 -15.02
N ASN A 236 -6.64 -8.10 -14.79
CA ASN A 236 -6.06 -7.86 -13.47
C ASN A 236 -6.42 -8.99 -12.49
N SER A 237 -6.20 -10.26 -12.84
CA SER A 237 -6.37 -11.37 -11.89
C SER A 237 -5.16 -11.45 -10.96
N TRP A 238 -5.37 -11.31 -9.64
CA TRP A 238 -4.33 -11.29 -8.61
C TRP A 238 -4.47 -12.38 -7.55
N LEU A 239 -5.48 -13.24 -7.68
CA LEU A 239 -5.67 -14.42 -6.83
C LEU A 239 -5.88 -15.65 -7.70
N VAL A 240 -5.28 -16.76 -7.30
CA VAL A 240 -5.52 -18.07 -7.93
C VAL A 240 -5.67 -19.16 -6.87
N THR A 241 -6.66 -20.03 -7.07
CA THR A 241 -6.86 -21.21 -6.22
C THR A 241 -7.23 -22.41 -7.05
N VAL A 242 -6.90 -23.61 -6.58
CA VAL A 242 -7.18 -24.87 -7.26
C VAL A 242 -7.91 -25.80 -6.31
N SER A 243 -8.97 -26.46 -6.81
CA SER A 243 -9.66 -27.53 -6.10
C SER A 243 -8.93 -28.87 -6.26
N ASP A 244 -9.23 -29.81 -5.37
CA ASP A 244 -8.68 -31.17 -5.45
C ASP A 244 -9.15 -31.95 -6.69
N THR A 245 -10.18 -31.48 -7.39
CA THR A 245 -10.61 -32.06 -8.68
C THR A 245 -9.82 -31.49 -9.87
N GLY A 246 -8.95 -30.52 -9.64
CA GLY A 246 -8.19 -29.82 -10.68
C GLY A 246 -8.95 -28.66 -11.33
N GLN A 247 -10.05 -28.18 -10.73
CA GLN A 247 -10.66 -26.93 -11.17
C GLN A 247 -9.88 -25.74 -10.62
N VAL A 248 -9.39 -24.89 -11.52
CA VAL A 248 -8.59 -23.69 -11.25
C VAL A 248 -9.47 -22.46 -11.38
N TRP A 249 -9.42 -21.60 -10.37
CA TRP A 249 -10.12 -20.33 -10.33
C TRP A 249 -9.11 -19.18 -10.30
N ALA A 250 -9.33 -18.18 -11.14
CA ALA A 250 -8.58 -16.93 -11.18
C ALA A 250 -9.51 -15.76 -10.91
N VAL A 251 -9.13 -14.89 -9.97
CA VAL A 251 -9.97 -13.79 -9.51
C VAL A 251 -9.22 -12.46 -9.51
N GLY A 252 -9.92 -11.43 -9.95
CA GLY A 252 -9.45 -10.06 -10.04
C GLY A 252 -10.60 -9.09 -10.18
N LYS A 253 -10.62 -8.31 -11.27
CA LYS A 253 -11.81 -7.52 -11.67
C LYS A 253 -12.95 -8.36 -12.27
N GLY A 254 -12.85 -9.68 -12.17
CA GLY A 254 -13.84 -10.67 -12.55
C GLY A 254 -13.40 -12.05 -12.08
N VAL A 255 -14.17 -13.09 -12.42
CA VAL A 255 -13.82 -14.48 -12.12
C VAL A 255 -13.61 -15.24 -13.43
N SER A 256 -12.62 -16.14 -13.44
CA SER A 256 -12.39 -17.07 -14.54
C SER A 256 -12.10 -18.46 -14.00
N THR A 257 -12.59 -19.48 -14.71
CA THR A 257 -12.38 -20.89 -14.35
C THR A 257 -11.77 -21.68 -15.50
N MET A 258 -11.03 -22.72 -15.16
CA MET A 258 -10.49 -23.69 -16.11
C MET A 258 -10.17 -25.00 -15.39
N MET A 259 -10.33 -26.15 -16.06
CA MET A 259 -9.76 -27.41 -15.58
C MET A 259 -8.26 -27.49 -15.89
N GLU A 260 -7.47 -27.99 -14.95
CA GLU A 260 -6.03 -28.23 -15.13
C GLU A 260 -5.75 -29.02 -16.43
N GLY A 261 -4.65 -28.68 -17.08
CA GLY A 261 -4.28 -29.23 -18.39
C GLY A 261 -4.91 -28.51 -19.59
N ASN A 262 -6.02 -27.78 -19.41
CA ASN A 262 -6.62 -26.98 -20.49
C ASN A 262 -5.86 -25.69 -20.79
N ARG A 263 -6.32 -24.99 -21.85
CA ARG A 263 -5.73 -23.70 -22.29
C ARG A 263 -6.70 -22.54 -22.41
N LYS A 264 -8.01 -22.80 -22.36
CA LYS A 264 -9.04 -21.76 -22.49
C LYS A 264 -9.80 -21.66 -21.18
N TRP A 265 -9.93 -20.43 -20.71
CA TRP A 265 -10.65 -20.07 -19.51
C TRP A 265 -12.05 -19.61 -19.86
N GLU A 266 -13.00 -19.98 -19.02
CA GLU A 266 -14.36 -19.45 -19.04
C GLU A 266 -14.45 -18.25 -18.10
N ARG A 267 -15.10 -17.17 -18.55
CA ARG A 267 -15.30 -15.96 -17.75
C ARG A 267 -16.67 -15.94 -17.12
N HIS A 268 -16.70 -15.65 -15.83
CA HIS A 268 -17.90 -15.37 -15.08
C HIS A 268 -17.88 -13.90 -14.70
N PRO A 269 -18.72 -13.04 -15.32
CA PRO A 269 -18.84 -11.65 -14.88
C PRO A 269 -19.37 -11.63 -13.44
N PHE A 270 -18.92 -10.66 -12.65
CA PHE A 270 -19.49 -10.47 -11.32
C PHE A 270 -21.00 -10.25 -11.42
N SER A 271 -21.76 -11.01 -10.64
CA SER A 271 -23.19 -10.76 -10.47
C SER A 271 -23.41 -9.67 -9.42
N CYS A 272 -24.65 -9.20 -9.28
CA CYS A 272 -25.04 -8.26 -8.22
C CYS A 272 -24.80 -8.78 -6.79
N ALA A 273 -24.48 -10.08 -6.63
CA ALA A 273 -24.09 -10.66 -5.35
C ALA A 273 -22.74 -10.10 -4.86
N VAL A 274 -21.82 -9.77 -5.78
CA VAL A 274 -20.57 -9.05 -5.47
C VAL A 274 -20.85 -7.54 -5.49
N PRO A 275 -20.57 -6.79 -4.41
CA PRO A 275 -20.81 -5.36 -4.38
C PRO A 275 -20.02 -4.59 -5.46
N ASP A 276 -20.68 -3.68 -6.16
CA ASP A 276 -20.01 -2.78 -7.10
C ASP A 276 -18.97 -1.93 -6.36
N GLY A 277 -17.72 -1.93 -6.86
CA GLY A 277 -16.61 -1.19 -6.27
C GLY A 277 -15.98 -1.82 -5.03
N GLY A 278 -16.36 -3.04 -4.65
CA GLY A 278 -15.68 -3.80 -3.59
C GLY A 278 -14.44 -4.54 -4.11
N ASP A 279 -13.39 -4.58 -3.29
CA ASP A 279 -12.16 -5.33 -3.57
C ASP A 279 -12.27 -6.76 -3.05
N ILE A 280 -11.85 -7.73 -3.86
CA ILE A 280 -11.77 -9.13 -3.43
C ILE A 280 -10.51 -9.32 -2.59
N ALA A 281 -10.71 -9.56 -1.29
CA ALA A 281 -9.63 -9.65 -0.32
C ALA A 281 -9.00 -11.07 -0.30
N ALA A 282 -9.84 -12.10 -0.33
CA ALA A 282 -9.44 -13.50 -0.28
C ALA A 282 -10.40 -14.41 -1.04
N ILE A 283 -9.91 -15.59 -1.42
CA ILE A 283 -10.69 -16.64 -2.07
C ILE A 283 -10.37 -18.00 -1.44
N ALA A 284 -11.35 -18.89 -1.45
CA ALA A 284 -11.18 -20.28 -1.08
C ALA A 284 -12.03 -21.17 -1.99
N VAL A 285 -11.61 -22.42 -2.17
CA VAL A 285 -12.38 -23.40 -2.91
C VAL A 285 -12.81 -24.50 -1.96
N ASP A 286 -14.06 -24.93 -2.05
CA ASP A 286 -14.56 -26.00 -1.22
C ASP A 286 -14.30 -27.38 -1.83
N THR A 287 -14.61 -28.43 -1.06
CA THR A 287 -14.42 -29.83 -1.44
C THR A 287 -15.25 -30.25 -2.67
N GLN A 288 -16.21 -29.44 -3.10
CA GLN A 288 -17.04 -29.68 -4.29
C GLN A 288 -16.51 -28.92 -5.52
N GLY A 289 -15.46 -28.10 -5.37
CA GLY A 289 -14.91 -27.26 -6.42
C GLY A 289 -15.53 -25.87 -6.52
N GLY A 290 -16.47 -25.53 -5.63
CA GLY A 290 -17.14 -24.24 -5.61
C GLY A 290 -16.28 -23.13 -5.01
N LEU A 291 -16.42 -21.93 -5.55
CA LEU A 291 -15.57 -20.79 -5.22
C LEU A 291 -16.25 -19.87 -4.20
N TRP A 292 -15.56 -19.65 -3.09
CA TRP A 292 -15.91 -18.66 -2.08
C TRP A 292 -15.06 -17.40 -2.25
N LEU A 293 -15.70 -16.24 -2.22
CA LEU A 293 -15.09 -14.92 -2.34
C LEU A 293 -15.38 -14.10 -1.08
N ALA A 294 -14.33 -13.56 -0.45
CA ALA A 294 -14.44 -12.52 0.55
C ALA A 294 -14.22 -11.15 -0.10
N SER A 295 -15.11 -10.20 0.16
CA SER A 295 -15.02 -8.85 -0.39
C SER A 295 -15.05 -7.78 0.70
N VAL A 296 -14.23 -6.75 0.52
CA VAL A 296 -14.24 -5.53 1.32
C VAL A 296 -14.88 -4.42 0.48
N GLY A 297 -15.91 -3.77 1.03
CA GLY A 297 -16.58 -2.65 0.39
C GLY A 297 -15.83 -1.32 0.64
N PRO A 298 -16.06 -0.30 -0.19
CA PRO A 298 -15.60 1.07 0.11
C PRO A 298 -16.24 1.56 1.41
N GLN A 299 -15.68 2.58 2.06
CA GLN A 299 -16.08 3.06 3.40
C GLN A 299 -17.59 3.32 3.62
N SER A 300 -18.38 3.48 2.54
CA SER A 300 -19.84 3.65 2.58
C SER A 300 -20.68 2.38 2.38
N LEU A 301 -20.07 1.23 2.09
CA LEU A 301 -20.74 -0.04 1.77
C LEU A 301 -20.16 -1.20 2.59
N ASP A 302 -21.04 -2.09 3.05
CA ASP A 302 -20.63 -3.35 3.68
C ASP A 302 -19.92 -4.26 2.65
N GLY A 303 -18.93 -5.01 3.12
CA GLY A 303 -18.35 -6.16 2.44
C GLY A 303 -19.33 -7.35 2.35
N SER A 304 -18.82 -8.48 1.87
CA SER A 304 -19.66 -9.66 1.64
C SER A 304 -18.85 -10.95 1.54
N VAL A 305 -19.58 -12.07 1.66
CA VAL A 305 -19.09 -13.39 1.27
C VAL A 305 -19.98 -13.93 0.18
N THR A 306 -19.39 -14.31 -0.95
CA THR A 306 -20.14 -14.79 -2.10
C THR A 306 -19.67 -16.18 -2.50
N TYR A 307 -20.61 -17.07 -2.79
CA TYR A 307 -20.38 -18.42 -3.30
C TYR A 307 -20.76 -18.49 -4.78
N LEU A 308 -19.90 -19.10 -5.59
CA LEU A 308 -20.15 -19.46 -6.97
C LEU A 308 -20.14 -20.99 -7.09
N ASP A 309 -21.30 -21.53 -7.44
CA ASP A 309 -21.48 -22.94 -7.69
C ASP A 309 -20.89 -23.31 -9.08
N PRO A 310 -19.99 -24.31 -9.14
CA PRO A 310 -19.23 -24.61 -10.35
C PRO A 310 -20.10 -25.25 -11.43
N ASP A 311 -21.10 -26.05 -11.05
CA ASP A 311 -21.92 -26.84 -11.97
C ASP A 311 -23.05 -26.00 -12.58
N SER A 312 -23.67 -25.16 -11.74
CA SER A 312 -24.81 -24.33 -12.15
C SER A 312 -24.41 -22.91 -12.57
N SER A 313 -23.15 -22.49 -12.32
CA SER A 313 -22.69 -21.11 -12.47
C SER A 313 -23.58 -20.09 -11.74
N SER A 314 -24.22 -20.53 -10.65
CA SER A 314 -25.13 -19.69 -9.86
C SER A 314 -24.39 -19.01 -8.71
N TRP A 315 -24.79 -17.76 -8.44
CA TRP A 315 -24.17 -16.92 -7.43
C TRP A 315 -25.06 -16.80 -6.20
N THR A 316 -24.48 -16.98 -5.02
CA THR A 316 -25.16 -16.78 -3.73
C THR A 316 -24.35 -15.81 -2.86
N GLY A 317 -24.93 -14.65 -2.55
CA GLY A 317 -24.29 -13.62 -1.72
C GLY A 317 -24.79 -13.62 -0.28
N HIS A 318 -23.88 -13.40 0.66
CA HIS A 318 -24.14 -13.23 2.09
C HIS A 318 -23.59 -11.87 2.55
N ARG A 319 -24.45 -11.04 3.17
CA ARG A 319 -24.12 -9.67 3.58
C ARG A 319 -24.59 -9.38 5.00
N HIS A 320 -23.86 -8.52 5.70
CA HIS A 320 -24.17 -8.11 7.07
C HIS A 320 -25.60 -7.54 7.20
N ALA A 321 -26.00 -6.65 6.30
CA ALA A 321 -27.33 -6.04 6.30
C ALA A 321 -28.50 -7.05 6.27
N LEU A 322 -28.30 -8.24 5.72
CA LEU A 322 -29.30 -9.31 5.65
C LEU A 322 -29.11 -10.37 6.74
N ASN A 323 -27.86 -10.59 7.15
CA ASN A 323 -27.50 -11.53 8.19
C ASN A 323 -26.38 -10.93 9.06
N PRO A 324 -26.71 -10.38 10.24
CA PRO A 324 -25.72 -9.79 11.15
C PRO A 324 -24.67 -10.77 11.68
N ALA A 325 -24.84 -12.08 11.44
CA ALA A 325 -23.80 -13.08 11.66
C ALA A 325 -22.56 -12.83 10.79
N ILE A 326 -22.74 -12.33 9.57
CA ILE A 326 -21.64 -12.02 8.65
C ILE A 326 -20.91 -10.76 9.14
N PRO A 327 -19.57 -10.71 9.11
CA PRO A 327 -18.81 -9.48 9.38
C PRO A 327 -19.21 -8.33 8.45
N LYS A 328 -19.07 -7.08 8.91
CA LYS A 328 -19.41 -5.90 8.07
C LYS A 328 -18.47 -5.78 6.88
N GLN A 329 -17.17 -5.85 7.13
CA GLN A 329 -16.13 -6.08 6.12
C GLN A 329 -15.61 -7.50 6.28
N VAL A 330 -15.28 -8.18 5.19
CA VAL A 330 -14.79 -9.56 5.23
C VAL A 330 -13.42 -9.61 4.57
N TYR A 331 -12.40 -9.89 5.35
CA TYR A 331 -11.00 -9.83 4.92
C TYR A 331 -10.46 -11.19 4.47
N SER A 332 -10.90 -12.28 5.09
CA SER A 332 -10.46 -13.63 4.75
C SER A 332 -11.60 -14.64 4.71
N VAL A 333 -11.41 -15.66 3.89
CA VAL A 333 -12.24 -16.87 3.81
C VAL A 333 -11.34 -18.09 3.70
N GLU A 334 -11.61 -19.11 4.51
CA GLU A 334 -10.97 -20.43 4.44
C GLU A 334 -12.04 -21.53 4.44
N VAL A 335 -11.76 -22.63 3.76
CA VAL A 335 -12.58 -23.86 3.84
C VAL A 335 -11.72 -24.96 4.41
N ASP A 336 -12.20 -25.63 5.45
CA ASP A 336 -11.47 -26.77 6.05
C ASP A 336 -11.85 -28.10 5.38
N PRO A 337 -11.08 -29.19 5.64
CA PRO A 337 -11.33 -30.49 5.01
C PRO A 337 -12.71 -31.08 5.28
N GLU A 338 -13.38 -30.68 6.36
CA GLU A 338 -14.75 -31.06 6.70
C GLU A 338 -15.81 -30.24 5.92
N GLY A 339 -15.38 -29.26 5.13
CA GLY A 339 -16.23 -28.37 4.34
C GLY A 339 -16.82 -27.22 5.14
N VAL A 340 -16.32 -26.93 6.34
CA VAL A 340 -16.74 -25.76 7.11
C VAL A 340 -16.11 -24.52 6.51
N VAL A 341 -16.96 -23.53 6.20
CA VAL A 341 -16.52 -22.23 5.68
C VAL A 341 -16.28 -21.32 6.86
N TRP A 342 -15.05 -20.82 6.99
CA TRP A 342 -14.63 -19.87 8.00
C TRP A 342 -14.37 -18.51 7.35
N ILE A 343 -14.85 -17.45 7.98
CA ILE A 343 -14.67 -16.08 7.51
C ILE A 343 -14.29 -15.19 8.67
N CYS A 344 -13.50 -14.15 8.41
CA CYS A 344 -13.16 -13.15 9.42
C CYS A 344 -13.27 -11.73 8.89
N GLY A 345 -13.53 -10.82 9.82
CA GLY A 345 -13.50 -9.39 9.54
C GLY A 345 -14.00 -8.52 10.67
N ASP A 346 -14.71 -7.45 10.34
CA ASP A 346 -15.28 -6.52 11.31
C ASP A 346 -16.28 -7.23 12.23
N GLY A 347 -15.93 -7.30 13.50
CA GLY A 347 -16.74 -7.99 14.51
C GLY A 347 -16.45 -9.49 14.63
N GLY A 348 -15.34 -9.95 14.07
CA GLY A 348 -14.71 -11.21 14.48
C GLY A 348 -14.69 -12.33 13.46
N ILE A 349 -14.66 -13.56 13.98
CA ILE A 349 -14.65 -14.80 13.20
C ILE A 349 -16.06 -15.39 13.16
N THR A 350 -16.49 -15.85 12.00
CA THR A 350 -17.78 -16.52 11.79
C THR A 350 -17.55 -17.78 10.97
N PHE A 351 -18.35 -18.80 11.17
CA PHE A 351 -18.27 -20.05 10.44
C PHE A 351 -19.63 -20.60 10.05
N ARG A 352 -19.62 -21.53 9.09
CA ARG A 352 -20.80 -22.21 8.60
C ARG A 352 -20.48 -23.65 8.22
N HIS A 353 -21.15 -24.59 8.87
CA HIS A 353 -21.14 -25.99 8.44
C HIS A 353 -21.90 -26.16 7.12
N PRO A 354 -21.57 -27.19 6.32
CA PRO A 354 -22.31 -27.52 5.10
C PRO A 354 -23.83 -27.59 5.34
N GLY A 355 -24.60 -26.77 4.61
CA GLY A 355 -26.07 -26.70 4.75
C GLY A 355 -26.59 -26.06 6.04
N GLY A 356 -25.73 -25.69 6.98
CA GLY A 356 -26.10 -25.06 8.25
C GLY A 356 -26.23 -23.53 8.20
N PRO A 357 -26.67 -22.90 9.30
CA PRO A 357 -26.65 -21.45 9.47
C PRO A 357 -25.23 -20.92 9.76
N TRP A 358 -25.03 -19.62 9.55
CA TRP A 358 -23.82 -18.92 10.00
C TRP A 358 -23.82 -18.74 11.51
N GLN A 359 -22.66 -18.96 12.14
CA GLN A 359 -22.44 -18.90 13.59
C GLN A 359 -21.21 -18.06 13.91
N LYS A 360 -21.30 -17.21 14.94
CA LYS A 360 -20.19 -16.35 15.36
C LYS A 360 -19.33 -17.02 16.42
N VAL A 361 -18.03 -16.76 16.34
CA VAL A 361 -17.09 -16.92 17.46
C VAL A 361 -17.03 -15.56 18.18
N PRO A 362 -17.44 -15.47 19.46
CA PRO A 362 -17.53 -14.20 20.17
C PRO A 362 -16.15 -13.64 20.54
N VAL A 363 -15.48 -12.98 19.60
CA VAL A 363 -14.13 -12.40 19.79
C VAL A 363 -14.15 -10.89 20.14
N GLY A 364 -15.25 -10.41 20.70
CA GLY A 364 -15.43 -9.00 21.06
C GLY A 364 -15.53 -8.05 19.86
N ASN A 365 -14.96 -6.85 19.98
CA ASN A 365 -14.95 -5.82 18.94
C ASN A 365 -13.67 -5.87 18.07
N LEU A 366 -12.98 -7.01 18.03
CA LEU A 366 -11.77 -7.15 17.23
C LEU A 366 -12.08 -7.07 15.73
N ILE A 367 -11.24 -6.34 15.01
CA ILE A 367 -11.17 -6.33 13.54
C ILE A 367 -10.15 -7.40 13.16
N VAL A 368 -10.65 -8.53 12.63
CA VAL A 368 -9.83 -9.71 12.38
C VAL A 368 -9.45 -9.77 10.90
N GLN A 369 -8.19 -9.49 10.60
CA GLN A 369 -7.64 -9.50 9.24
C GLN A 369 -7.35 -10.92 8.74
N CYS A 370 -6.79 -11.75 9.61
CA CYS A 370 -6.48 -13.15 9.33
C CYS A 370 -6.54 -13.98 10.62
N PHE A 371 -6.58 -15.31 10.49
CA PHE A 371 -6.47 -16.20 11.64
C PHE A 371 -5.82 -17.52 11.24
N VAL A 372 -5.27 -18.22 12.22
CA VAL A 372 -4.82 -19.61 12.09
C VAL A 372 -5.26 -20.39 13.33
N ARG A 373 -5.47 -21.70 13.18
CA ARG A 373 -5.83 -22.59 14.29
C ARG A 373 -4.61 -23.42 14.67
N ASP A 374 -4.32 -23.52 15.97
CA ASP A 374 -3.33 -24.48 16.47
C ASP A 374 -3.89 -25.90 16.57
N SER A 375 -3.03 -26.87 16.88
CA SER A 375 -3.43 -28.27 17.06
C SER A 375 -4.42 -28.52 18.20
N GLY A 376 -4.54 -27.60 19.16
CA GLY A 376 -5.52 -27.65 20.24
C GLY A 376 -6.88 -27.04 19.87
N GLY A 377 -7.00 -26.46 18.66
CA GLY A 377 -8.20 -25.78 18.17
C GLY A 377 -8.33 -24.33 18.65
N ARG A 378 -7.31 -23.78 19.31
CA ARG A 378 -7.28 -22.35 19.69
C ARG A 378 -6.92 -21.50 18.48
N PHE A 379 -7.56 -20.34 18.39
CA PHE A 379 -7.35 -19.38 17.33
C PHE A 379 -6.22 -18.43 17.68
N TRP A 380 -5.31 -18.23 16.73
CA TRP A 380 -4.41 -17.10 16.67
C TRP A 380 -4.96 -16.13 15.64
N VAL A 381 -5.21 -14.91 16.07
CA VAL A 381 -6.02 -13.92 15.36
C VAL A 381 -5.16 -12.72 15.07
N GLY A 382 -4.88 -12.49 13.79
CA GLY A 382 -4.16 -11.32 13.32
C GLY A 382 -5.09 -10.13 13.20
N THR A 383 -4.71 -9.03 13.80
CA THR A 383 -5.45 -7.77 13.76
C THR A 383 -4.52 -6.66 13.28
N GLU A 384 -5.07 -5.47 13.09
CA GLU A 384 -4.28 -4.25 12.85
C GLU A 384 -3.46 -3.82 14.08
N HIS A 385 -3.66 -4.47 15.23
CA HIS A 385 -3.08 -4.12 16.52
C HIS A 385 -2.52 -5.36 17.23
N GLY A 386 -1.73 -6.13 16.50
CA GLY A 386 -1.04 -7.31 16.97
C GLY A 386 -1.89 -8.57 16.90
N ILE A 387 -1.44 -9.59 17.63
CA ILE A 387 -2.04 -10.92 17.57
C ILE A 387 -2.78 -11.23 18.86
N TRP A 388 -4.00 -11.74 18.73
CA TRP A 388 -4.78 -12.24 19.85
C TRP A 388 -4.83 -13.76 19.82
N SER A 389 -4.75 -14.37 21.00
CA SER A 389 -5.08 -15.77 21.21
C SER A 389 -6.51 -15.87 21.70
N VAL A 390 -7.33 -16.72 21.09
CA VAL A 390 -8.74 -16.88 21.46
C VAL A 390 -9.11 -18.36 21.49
N ALA A 391 -9.82 -18.82 22.53
CA ALA A 391 -10.28 -20.20 22.60
C ALA A 391 -11.29 -20.52 21.49
N SER A 392 -11.50 -21.80 21.22
CA SER A 392 -12.38 -22.28 20.15
C SER A 392 -13.84 -21.87 20.32
N ASP A 393 -14.29 -21.63 21.55
CA ASP A 393 -15.63 -21.12 21.89
C ASP A 393 -15.73 -19.59 21.87
N GLY A 394 -14.63 -18.89 21.52
CA GLY A 394 -14.49 -17.44 21.55
C GLY A 394 -14.19 -16.86 22.94
N GLY A 395 -14.15 -17.68 23.98
CA GLY A 395 -13.75 -17.27 25.32
C GLY A 395 -12.24 -17.09 25.45
N ASP A 396 -11.81 -16.69 26.65
CA ASP A 396 -10.39 -16.69 27.06
C ASP A 396 -9.45 -15.96 26.07
N ALA A 397 -9.93 -14.82 25.56
CA ALA A 397 -9.14 -13.97 24.68
C ALA A 397 -7.96 -13.36 25.47
N SER A 398 -6.74 -13.62 25.00
CA SER A 398 -5.48 -13.17 25.59
C SER A 398 -4.62 -12.48 24.53
N GLY A 399 -3.97 -11.38 24.89
CA GLY A 399 -3.21 -10.54 23.98
C GLY A 399 -3.42 -9.03 24.22
N PRO A 400 -3.03 -8.18 23.25
CA PRO A 400 -2.34 -8.55 22.02
C PRO A 400 -0.86 -8.91 22.27
N LEU A 401 -0.35 -9.91 21.56
CA LEU A 401 1.08 -10.04 21.33
C LEU A 401 1.50 -8.88 20.44
N LEU A 402 2.35 -8.02 21.01
CA LEU A 402 2.86 -6.84 20.35
C LEU A 402 4.38 -6.93 20.26
N VAL A 403 4.90 -6.51 19.12
CA VAL A 403 6.28 -6.05 19.03
C VAL A 403 6.26 -4.57 19.42
N PRO A 404 7.01 -4.16 20.46
CA PRO A 404 7.20 -2.76 20.81
C PRO A 404 7.68 -1.99 19.57
N SER A 405 6.76 -1.23 18.97
CA SER A 405 7.08 -0.32 17.88
C SER A 405 6.99 1.11 18.38
N PRO A 406 8.01 1.91 18.09
CA PRO A 406 7.97 3.34 18.34
C PRO A 406 6.96 4.11 17.46
N LEU A 407 6.52 3.54 16.34
CA LEU A 407 5.53 4.12 15.44
C LEU A 407 4.15 3.49 15.69
N VAL A 408 3.10 4.30 15.54
CA VAL A 408 1.69 3.83 15.62
C VAL A 408 1.17 3.37 14.25
N GLY A 409 2.01 3.34 13.21
CA GLY A 409 1.64 2.88 11.87
C GLY A 409 2.75 3.13 10.84
N ASN A 410 2.65 2.43 9.70
CA ASN A 410 3.58 2.55 8.58
C ASN A 410 3.30 3.74 7.67
N GLU A 411 2.03 4.12 7.57
CA GLU A 411 1.62 5.20 6.68
C GLU A 411 2.01 6.55 7.28
N VAL A 412 3.22 7.00 6.99
CA VAL A 412 3.71 8.30 7.44
C VAL A 412 3.14 9.36 6.51
N THR A 413 2.07 10.00 6.95
CA THR A 413 1.38 11.03 6.18
C THR A 413 1.94 12.42 6.42
N GLN A 414 2.59 12.66 7.56
CA GLN A 414 3.05 13.99 7.97
C GLN A 414 4.32 13.93 8.80
N LEU A 415 5.20 14.90 8.58
CA LEU A 415 6.46 15.04 9.29
C LEU A 415 6.71 16.49 9.69
N VAL A 416 7.23 16.65 10.90
CA VAL A 416 7.76 17.93 11.40
C VAL A 416 8.99 17.64 12.23
N VAL A 417 10.06 18.43 12.08
CA VAL A 417 11.23 18.34 12.96
C VAL A 417 11.30 19.60 13.82
N ASP A 418 11.45 19.44 15.12
CA ASP A 418 11.60 20.57 16.04
C ASP A 418 13.05 21.07 16.13
N ASP A 419 13.26 22.20 16.83
CA ASP A 419 14.59 22.81 16.99
C ASP A 419 15.60 21.92 17.74
N ARG A 420 15.14 20.87 18.43
CA ARG A 420 15.99 19.89 19.12
C ARG A 420 16.39 18.74 18.19
N GLY A 421 15.82 18.68 16.99
CA GLY A 421 15.93 17.57 16.04
C GLY A 421 15.15 16.33 16.48
N GLU A 422 14.06 16.51 17.22
CA GLU A 422 13.06 15.47 17.42
C GLU A 422 12.12 15.47 16.21
N VAL A 423 11.98 14.29 15.58
CA VAL A 423 11.13 14.06 14.42
C VAL A 423 9.75 13.64 14.89
N TRP A 424 8.75 14.46 14.60
CA TRP A 424 7.35 14.23 14.91
C TRP A 424 6.65 13.63 13.69
N ILE A 425 5.95 12.53 13.92
CA ILE A 425 5.48 11.62 12.87
C ILE A 425 3.99 11.44 13.03
N GLY A 426 3.25 11.89 12.04
CA GLY A 426 1.80 11.73 11.97
C GLY A 426 1.44 10.57 11.04
N THR A 427 0.64 9.65 11.56
CA THR A 427 0.04 8.55 10.79
C THR A 427 -1.48 8.60 10.93
N PRO A 428 -2.24 7.92 10.05
CA PRO A 428 -3.68 7.77 10.22
C PRO A 428 -4.08 7.16 11.58
N ARG A 429 -3.17 6.47 12.26
CA ARG A 429 -3.40 5.76 13.52
C ARG A 429 -2.93 6.52 14.76
N GLY A 430 -2.13 7.57 14.61
CA GLY A 430 -1.59 8.29 15.75
C GLY A 430 -0.43 9.22 15.47
N VAL A 431 0.16 9.72 16.55
CA VAL A 431 1.35 10.58 16.51
C VAL A 431 2.46 9.96 17.35
N SER A 432 3.64 9.87 16.76
CA SER A 432 4.88 9.40 17.39
C SER A 432 5.96 10.47 17.29
N SER A 433 6.99 10.36 18.11
CA SER A 433 8.17 11.23 18.08
C SER A 433 9.44 10.40 18.20
N ILE A 434 10.49 10.77 17.47
CA ILE A 434 11.81 10.12 17.51
C ILE A 434 12.86 11.19 17.79
N ASN A 435 13.64 11.03 18.85
CA ASN A 435 14.72 11.95 19.16
C ASN A 435 16.01 11.59 18.39
N ARG A 436 17.02 12.47 18.43
CA ARG A 436 18.32 12.24 17.76
C ARG A 436 19.08 10.98 18.22
N ARG A 437 18.71 10.38 19.35
CA ARG A 437 19.30 9.12 19.83
C ARG A 437 18.60 7.88 19.27
N GLY A 438 17.53 8.05 18.50
CA GLY A 438 16.67 6.96 18.04
C GLY A 438 15.71 6.47 19.14
N GLU A 439 15.55 7.20 20.24
CA GLU A 439 14.52 6.86 21.21
C GLU A 439 13.20 7.43 20.71
N ALA A 440 12.14 6.62 20.79
CA ALA A 440 10.84 7.08 20.36
C ALA A 440 9.78 6.98 21.42
N ARG A 441 8.76 7.81 21.21
CA ARG A 441 7.64 7.98 22.11
C ARG A 441 6.34 8.08 21.32
N LEU A 442 5.42 7.20 21.67
CA LEU A 442 4.01 7.29 21.31
C LEU A 442 3.35 8.43 22.10
N LEU A 443 2.78 9.41 21.39
CA LEU A 443 2.14 10.58 21.97
C LEU A 443 0.62 10.46 22.01
N ARG A 444 0.03 9.97 20.92
CA ARG A 444 -1.42 9.81 20.79
C ARG A 444 -1.78 8.63 19.88
N ARG A 445 -2.85 7.90 20.20
CA ARG A 445 -3.45 6.83 19.38
C ARG A 445 -4.70 7.28 18.62
N GLU A 446 -4.79 8.59 18.37
CA GLU A 446 -5.87 9.20 17.60
C GLU A 446 -5.24 9.88 16.39
N GLN A 447 -5.93 9.79 15.24
CA GLN A 447 -5.48 10.41 14.00
C GLN A 447 -5.19 11.90 14.20
N ALA A 448 -3.99 12.34 13.80
CA ALA A 448 -3.73 13.74 13.53
C ALA A 448 -4.01 14.01 12.04
N LEU A 449 -4.80 15.05 11.78
CA LEU A 449 -5.05 15.55 10.44
C LEU A 449 -4.01 16.59 10.02
N CYS A 450 -3.36 17.25 10.98
CA CYS A 450 -2.22 18.13 10.72
C CYS A 450 -1.22 18.16 11.87
N LEU A 451 0.06 18.30 11.51
CA LEU A 451 1.19 18.61 12.39
C LEU A 451 1.79 19.93 11.92
N ALA A 452 2.03 20.87 12.82
CA ALA A 452 2.68 22.14 12.49
C ALA A 452 3.70 22.55 13.56
N LEU A 453 4.86 23.05 13.10
CA LEU A 453 5.85 23.72 13.94
C LEU A 453 5.58 25.22 13.95
N SER A 454 5.42 25.80 15.14
CA SER A 454 5.41 27.25 15.25
C SER A 454 6.83 27.82 15.06
N PRO A 455 6.96 29.05 14.53
CA PRO A 455 8.23 29.80 14.55
C PRO A 455 8.95 29.90 15.91
N THR A 456 8.28 29.58 17.02
CA THR A 456 8.86 29.53 18.37
C THR A 456 9.19 28.11 18.85
N GLY A 457 9.12 27.11 17.98
CA GLY A 457 9.47 25.73 18.27
C GLY A 457 8.37 24.92 18.97
N GLN A 458 7.11 25.35 18.97
CA GLN A 458 6.01 24.60 19.56
C GLN A 458 5.35 23.69 18.52
N ILE A 459 5.00 22.47 18.92
CA ILE A 459 4.30 21.51 18.05
C ILE A 459 2.79 21.62 18.25
N TRP A 460 2.07 21.77 17.15
CA TRP A 460 0.62 21.87 17.11
C TRP A 460 0.04 20.63 16.41
N LEU A 461 -0.92 20.00 17.05
CA LEU A 461 -1.61 18.78 16.60
C LEU A 461 -3.08 19.11 16.33
N GLY A 462 -3.48 19.15 15.07
CA GLY A 462 -4.89 19.22 14.69
C GLY A 462 -5.42 17.82 14.35
N GLY A 463 -6.66 17.54 14.74
CA GLY A 463 -7.32 16.28 14.40
C GLY A 463 -8.83 16.36 14.57
N PRO A 464 -9.54 15.23 14.45
CA PRO A 464 -11.00 15.18 14.53
C PRO A 464 -11.56 15.69 15.86
N ASN A 465 -10.75 15.61 16.92
CA ASN A 465 -11.13 15.93 18.29
C ASN A 465 -10.67 17.33 18.75
N GLY A 466 -10.16 18.17 17.84
CA GLY A 466 -9.69 19.50 18.21
C GLY A 466 -8.26 19.83 17.79
N LEU A 467 -7.79 20.98 18.31
CA LEU A 467 -6.41 21.43 18.23
C LEU A 467 -5.76 21.31 19.59
N SER A 468 -4.55 20.76 19.64
CA SER A 468 -3.75 20.68 20.87
C SER A 468 -2.34 21.16 20.61
N VAL A 469 -1.73 21.79 21.62
CA VAL A 469 -0.32 22.17 21.61
C VAL A 469 0.45 21.18 22.48
N VAL A 470 1.56 20.65 21.97
CA VAL A 470 2.42 19.75 22.75
C VAL A 470 3.32 20.60 23.63
N GLU A 471 3.20 20.40 24.95
CA GLU A 471 4.03 21.07 25.94
C GLU A 471 5.38 20.34 26.09
N SER A 472 6.36 20.99 26.74
CA SER A 472 7.74 20.49 26.82
C SER A 472 7.93 19.14 27.53
N ASP A 473 6.94 18.71 28.32
CA ASP A 473 6.89 17.42 29.00
C ASP A 473 6.24 16.31 28.14
N GLY A 474 5.76 16.63 26.94
CA GLY A 474 5.03 15.74 26.05
C GLY A 474 3.53 15.68 26.31
N VAL A 475 3.01 16.41 27.29
CA VAL A 475 1.57 16.50 27.53
C VAL A 475 0.97 17.48 26.52
N SER A 476 -0.11 17.07 25.86
CA SER A 476 -0.84 17.95 24.95
C SER A 476 -1.90 18.74 25.71
N ARG A 477 -1.93 20.05 25.48
CA ARG A 477 -2.98 20.96 25.98
C ARG A 477 -3.92 21.32 24.86
N GLN A 478 -5.19 20.98 25.00
CA GLN A 478 -6.22 21.34 24.04
C GLN A 478 -6.47 22.85 24.04
N VAL A 479 -6.54 23.45 22.85
CA VAL A 479 -6.76 24.89 22.63
C VAL A 479 -7.99 25.19 21.78
N LEU A 480 -8.51 24.19 21.05
CA LEU A 480 -9.80 24.21 20.35
C LEU A 480 -10.41 22.80 20.38
N ASP A 481 -11.74 22.74 20.37
CA ASP A 481 -12.54 21.50 20.34
C ASP A 481 -13.06 21.13 18.95
N GLN A 482 -13.04 22.06 17.99
CA GLN A 482 -13.46 21.83 16.62
C GLN A 482 -12.43 21.01 15.83
N SER A 483 -12.90 20.13 14.94
CA SER A 483 -12.04 19.32 14.07
C SER A 483 -11.17 20.21 13.19
N ILE A 484 -9.83 20.11 13.33
CA ILE A 484 -8.87 20.94 12.60
C ILE A 484 -8.17 20.13 11.53
N VAL A 485 -8.16 20.66 10.29
CA VAL A 485 -7.53 20.01 9.12
C VAL A 485 -6.18 20.61 8.74
N ALA A 486 -5.93 21.87 9.08
CA ALA A 486 -4.67 22.55 8.74
C ALA A 486 -4.36 23.69 9.71
N VAL A 487 -3.07 23.93 9.97
CA VAL A 487 -2.55 24.98 10.85
C VAL A 487 -1.38 25.66 10.14
N ALA A 488 -1.36 26.99 10.13
CA ALA A 488 -0.22 27.77 9.67
C ALA A 488 0.00 28.99 10.54
N PHE A 489 1.19 29.60 10.44
CA PHE A 489 1.57 30.77 11.22
C PHE A 489 1.86 31.94 10.28
N ASP A 490 1.42 33.13 10.68
CA ASP A 490 1.88 34.36 10.03
C ASP A 490 3.31 34.74 10.49
N ALA A 491 3.91 35.73 9.84
CA ALA A 491 5.27 36.20 10.16
C ALA A 491 5.40 36.77 11.59
N SER A 492 4.28 37.01 12.30
CA SER A 492 4.24 37.44 13.69
C SER A 492 3.96 36.28 14.66
N ASN A 493 4.06 35.03 14.19
CA ASN A 493 3.78 33.80 14.94
C ASN A 493 2.31 33.69 15.40
N VAL A 494 1.37 34.34 14.71
CA VAL A 494 -0.06 34.18 15.00
C VAL A 494 -0.59 32.95 14.27
N PRO A 495 -1.21 31.99 14.97
CA PRO A 495 -1.77 30.80 14.35
C PRO A 495 -3.07 31.12 13.59
N TRP A 496 -3.15 30.54 12.41
CA TRP A 496 -4.32 30.43 11.55
C TRP A 496 -4.67 28.95 11.43
N VAL A 497 -5.97 28.65 11.44
CA VAL A 497 -6.44 27.27 11.37
C VAL A 497 -7.63 27.15 10.43
N CYS A 498 -7.75 25.98 9.81
CA CYS A 498 -8.95 25.58 9.08
C CYS A 498 -9.64 24.42 9.77
N THR A 499 -10.96 24.52 9.91
CA THR A 499 -11.77 23.42 10.44
C THR A 499 -12.23 22.47 9.34
N ALA A 500 -12.65 21.26 9.72
CA ALA A 500 -13.23 20.29 8.80
C ALA A 500 -14.58 20.76 8.19
N GLU A 501 -15.23 21.76 8.79
CA GLU A 501 -16.42 22.42 8.26
C GLU A 501 -16.08 23.61 7.33
N GLY A 502 -14.79 23.88 7.11
CA GLY A 502 -14.28 24.91 6.22
C GLY A 502 -14.11 26.28 6.85
N ASP A 503 -14.28 26.44 8.16
CA ASP A 503 -14.06 27.72 8.84
C ASP A 503 -12.57 28.07 8.83
N LEU A 504 -12.22 29.26 8.34
CA LEU A 504 -10.89 29.85 8.47
C LEU A 504 -10.90 30.73 9.72
N MET A 505 -10.08 30.38 10.70
CA MET A 505 -10.00 31.09 11.97
C MET A 505 -8.59 31.60 12.24
N ARG A 506 -8.50 32.73 12.94
CA ARG A 506 -7.26 33.35 13.39
C ARG A 506 -7.31 33.60 14.89
N LEU A 507 -6.21 33.33 15.59
CA LEU A 507 -6.11 33.70 17.00
C LEU A 507 -5.87 35.21 17.15
N THR A 508 -6.77 35.90 17.87
CA THR A 508 -6.67 37.35 18.16
C THR A 508 -6.76 37.56 19.66
N GLY A 509 -5.62 37.77 20.33
CA GLY A 509 -5.57 37.80 21.79
C GLY A 509 -5.77 36.38 22.36
N PRO A 510 -6.69 36.17 23.31
CA PRO A 510 -7.03 34.83 23.81
C PRO A 510 -8.09 34.11 22.96
N ASP A 511 -8.75 34.82 22.03
CA ASP A 511 -9.95 34.33 21.36
C ASP A 511 -9.70 33.96 19.90
N TRP A 512 -10.38 32.92 19.43
CA TRP A 512 -10.39 32.52 18.03
C TRP A 512 -11.48 33.28 17.28
N GLN A 513 -11.07 34.02 16.25
CA GLN A 513 -11.96 34.77 15.41
C GLN A 513 -12.15 34.06 14.07
N ARG A 514 -13.41 33.75 13.72
CA ARG A 514 -13.79 33.28 12.39
C ARG A 514 -13.63 34.42 11.37
N MET A 515 -12.78 34.20 10.37
CA MET A 515 -12.50 35.15 9.29
C MET A 515 -13.44 34.93 8.12
N GLY A 516 -13.80 33.68 7.84
CA GLY A 516 -14.74 33.29 6.79
C GLY A 516 -14.91 31.77 6.74
N ASN A 517 -15.61 31.28 5.72
CA ASN A 517 -15.82 29.86 5.51
C ASN A 517 -15.60 29.49 4.04
N ALA A 518 -14.61 28.65 3.81
CA ALA A 518 -14.20 28.23 2.47
C ALA A 518 -15.25 27.35 1.79
N TRP A 519 -16.00 26.54 2.55
CA TRP A 519 -17.07 25.70 2.00
C TRP A 519 -18.21 26.53 1.41
N GLU A 520 -18.67 27.55 2.14
CA GLU A 520 -19.70 28.50 1.70
C GLU A 520 -19.28 29.23 0.41
N MET A 521 -17.98 29.46 0.21
CA MET A 521 -17.45 30.32 -0.85
C MET A 521 -16.95 29.55 -2.07
N ALA A 522 -16.43 28.34 -1.88
CA ALA A 522 -15.78 27.54 -2.94
C ALA A 522 -16.29 26.09 -2.99
N GLY A 523 -17.26 25.70 -2.15
CA GLY A 523 -17.83 24.35 -2.13
C GLY A 523 -16.83 23.26 -1.77
N SER A 524 -15.73 23.61 -1.11
CA SER A 524 -14.64 22.70 -0.77
C SER A 524 -13.97 23.14 0.52
N VAL A 525 -13.49 22.16 1.29
CA VAL A 525 -12.73 22.41 2.51
C VAL A 525 -11.23 22.49 2.18
N PRO A 526 -10.46 23.37 2.86
CA PRO A 526 -9.02 23.41 2.71
C PRO A 526 -8.37 22.10 3.19
N ARG A 527 -7.35 21.64 2.48
CA ARG A 527 -6.46 20.54 2.89
C ARG A 527 -5.20 21.05 3.56
N ASP A 528 -4.74 22.21 3.10
CA ASP A 528 -3.52 22.84 3.57
C ASP A 528 -3.68 24.36 3.45
N ILE A 529 -2.97 25.09 4.31
CA ILE A 529 -2.99 26.55 4.35
C ILE A 529 -1.58 27.10 4.53
N VAL A 530 -1.30 28.22 3.87
CA VAL A 530 -0.05 28.94 4.10
C VAL A 530 -0.31 30.44 4.14
N VAL A 531 0.32 31.13 5.09
CA VAL A 531 0.24 32.59 5.21
C VAL A 531 1.44 33.23 4.53
N GLY A 532 1.18 34.03 3.51
CA GLY A 532 2.21 34.77 2.79
C GLY A 532 2.77 35.94 3.56
N ASN A 533 3.99 36.34 3.19
CA ASN A 533 4.63 37.55 3.71
C ASN A 533 3.84 38.84 3.41
N ASP A 534 2.93 38.79 2.43
CA ASP A 534 2.00 39.87 2.11
C ASP A 534 0.71 39.85 2.97
N GLY A 535 0.63 38.92 3.92
CA GLY A 535 -0.52 38.69 4.81
C GLY A 535 -1.68 37.95 4.16
N LYS A 536 -1.58 37.55 2.88
CA LYS A 536 -2.62 36.74 2.25
C LYS A 536 -2.56 35.31 2.76
N VAL A 537 -3.71 34.71 2.98
CA VAL A 537 -3.82 33.29 3.32
C VAL A 537 -4.17 32.53 2.05
N TRP A 538 -3.32 31.58 1.70
CA TRP A 538 -3.49 30.69 0.56
C TRP A 538 -4.06 29.37 1.04
N LEU A 539 -5.10 28.88 0.37
CA LEU A 539 -5.84 27.67 0.74
C LEU A 539 -5.75 26.65 -0.38
N ALA A 540 -5.19 25.47 -0.10
CA ALA A 540 -5.23 24.32 -1.01
C ALA A 540 -6.57 23.61 -0.88
N MET A 541 -7.33 23.47 -1.97
CA MET A 541 -8.65 22.83 -1.95
C MET A 541 -8.83 21.87 -3.14
N ALA A 542 -9.80 20.97 -3.03
CA ALA A 542 -10.18 20.08 -4.13
C ALA A 542 -10.78 20.84 -5.33
N SER A 543 -11.31 22.04 -5.09
CA SER A 543 -11.91 22.91 -6.11
C SER A 543 -10.95 23.97 -6.67
N GLY A 544 -9.73 24.09 -6.15
CA GLY A 544 -8.73 25.04 -6.64
C GLY A 544 -7.86 25.65 -5.55
N LEU A 545 -7.23 26.77 -5.89
CA LEU A 545 -6.41 27.57 -4.97
C LEU A 545 -7.21 28.77 -4.47
N GLY A 546 -7.55 28.78 -3.19
CA GLY A 546 -8.20 29.90 -2.53
C GLY A 546 -7.18 30.95 -2.10
N VAL A 547 -7.52 32.22 -2.24
CA VAL A 547 -6.69 33.35 -1.80
C VAL A 547 -7.55 34.27 -0.96
N TRP A 548 -7.26 34.33 0.33
CA TRP A 548 -7.90 35.20 1.30
C TRP A 548 -7.03 36.43 1.55
N SER A 549 -7.58 37.62 1.38
CA SER A 549 -6.88 38.87 1.69
C SER A 549 -7.08 39.27 3.16
N THR A 550 -6.16 40.09 3.68
CA THR A 550 -6.31 40.72 5.00
C THR A 550 -7.51 41.67 5.07
N SER A 551 -8.07 42.11 3.93
CA SER A 551 -9.31 42.90 3.86
C SER A 551 -10.59 42.06 3.92
N GLY A 552 -10.48 40.72 3.96
CA GLY A 552 -11.62 39.79 4.00
C GLY A 552 -12.17 39.42 2.62
N GLU A 553 -11.46 39.74 1.54
CA GLU A 553 -11.83 39.33 0.19
C GLU A 553 -11.29 37.93 -0.10
N PHE A 554 -12.09 37.13 -0.81
CA PHE A 554 -11.70 35.81 -1.26
C PHE A 554 -11.69 35.74 -2.78
N ALA A 555 -10.67 35.09 -3.33
CA ALA A 555 -10.60 34.77 -4.74
C ALA A 555 -10.24 33.29 -4.92
N LEU A 556 -11.02 32.58 -5.73
CA LEU A 556 -10.71 31.23 -6.18
C LEU A 556 -9.91 31.29 -7.49
N ARG A 557 -8.83 30.51 -7.57
CA ARG A 557 -8.06 30.29 -8.79
C ARG A 557 -8.20 28.85 -9.26
N VAL A 558 -8.39 28.68 -10.56
CA VAL A 558 -8.62 27.40 -11.23
C VAL A 558 -7.62 27.19 -12.38
N VAL A 559 -7.84 26.17 -13.22
CA VAL A 559 -6.93 25.82 -14.32
C VAL A 559 -6.77 26.96 -15.31
N GLU A 560 -7.84 27.70 -15.58
CA GLU A 560 -7.86 28.88 -16.46
C GLU A 560 -6.95 30.00 -15.95
N ASP A 561 -6.68 30.08 -14.65
CA ASP A 561 -5.86 31.12 -14.04
C ASP A 561 -4.35 30.81 -14.07
N GLY A 562 -3.96 29.56 -14.35
CA GLY A 562 -2.55 29.17 -14.27
C GLY A 562 -2.28 27.85 -13.54
N LEU A 563 -3.27 27.26 -12.87
CA LEU A 563 -3.10 25.95 -12.22
C LEU A 563 -3.01 24.80 -13.23
N PRO A 564 -2.19 23.77 -12.99
CA PRO A 564 -2.13 22.58 -13.83
C PRO A 564 -3.32 21.64 -13.58
N ASN A 565 -3.86 21.63 -12.36
CA ASN A 565 -5.04 20.86 -11.96
C ASN A 565 -5.81 21.62 -10.87
N VAL A 566 -7.12 21.36 -10.76
CA VAL A 566 -7.98 21.98 -9.72
C VAL A 566 -7.79 21.34 -8.34
N ASP A 567 -7.35 20.08 -8.28
CA ASP A 567 -7.14 19.38 -7.02
C ASP A 567 -5.79 19.81 -6.41
N VAL A 568 -5.82 20.88 -5.61
CA VAL A 568 -4.65 21.43 -4.92
C VAL A 568 -4.47 20.71 -3.57
N ARG A 569 -3.25 20.25 -3.29
CA ARG A 569 -2.96 19.37 -2.15
C ARG A 569 -2.08 20.00 -1.09
N ALA A 570 -1.04 20.71 -1.49
CA ALA A 570 -0.08 21.34 -0.58
C ALA A 570 0.47 22.64 -1.17
N LEU A 571 0.95 23.52 -0.29
CA LEU A 571 1.49 24.83 -0.63
C LEU A 571 2.81 25.07 0.11
N ALA A 572 3.74 25.82 -0.49
CA ALA A 572 4.89 26.36 0.24
C ALA A 572 5.26 27.76 -0.28
N HIS A 573 5.79 28.57 0.63
CA HIS A 573 6.41 29.84 0.26
C HIS A 573 7.89 29.66 -0.05
N GLY A 574 8.31 30.24 -1.17
CA GLY A 574 9.72 30.44 -1.46
C GLY A 574 10.26 31.72 -0.81
N PRO A 575 11.58 31.79 -0.55
CA PRO A 575 12.22 32.99 -0.01
C PRO A 575 12.12 34.22 -0.94
N ASP A 576 11.80 34.01 -2.23
CA ASP A 576 11.55 35.08 -3.20
C ASP A 576 10.08 35.55 -3.25
N GLY A 577 9.27 35.14 -2.27
CA GLY A 577 7.85 35.45 -2.17
C GLY A 577 6.98 34.66 -3.16
N ALA A 578 7.56 33.72 -3.91
CA ALA A 578 6.78 32.81 -4.73
C ALA A 578 5.92 31.90 -3.87
N VAL A 579 4.78 31.49 -4.41
CA VAL A 579 3.99 30.37 -3.89
C VAL A 579 4.23 29.19 -4.81
N TRP A 580 4.62 28.06 -4.24
CA TRP A 580 4.65 26.76 -4.89
C TRP A 580 3.36 26.02 -4.58
N ILE A 581 2.80 25.37 -5.59
CA ILE A 581 1.47 24.77 -5.55
C ILE A 581 1.56 23.33 -6.05
N ALA A 582 1.39 22.37 -5.14
CA ALA A 582 1.27 20.95 -5.43
C ALA A 582 -0.17 20.64 -5.85
N THR A 583 -0.33 19.89 -6.93
CA THR A 583 -1.64 19.43 -7.39
C THR A 583 -1.61 17.93 -7.67
N ALA A 584 -2.80 17.31 -7.82
CA ALA A 584 -2.91 15.91 -8.23
C ALA A 584 -2.30 15.61 -9.62
N HIS A 585 -2.11 16.63 -10.46
CA HIS A 585 -1.53 16.47 -11.80
C HIS A 585 -0.63 17.66 -12.18
N GLY A 586 0.46 17.84 -11.43
CA GLY A 586 1.56 18.74 -11.77
C GLY A 586 1.86 19.77 -10.68
N LEU A 587 2.94 20.51 -10.89
CA LEU A 587 3.42 21.56 -9.99
C LEU A 587 3.19 22.93 -10.63
N ALA A 588 2.79 23.92 -9.84
CA ALA A 588 2.81 25.32 -10.26
C ALA A 588 3.67 26.17 -9.34
N ARG A 589 4.18 27.26 -9.91
CA ARG A 589 4.85 28.34 -9.21
C ARG A 589 4.22 29.65 -9.61
N ARG A 590 3.85 30.45 -8.62
CA ARG A 590 3.29 31.79 -8.81
C ARG A 590 4.19 32.83 -8.16
N LEU A 591 4.75 33.74 -8.96
CA LEU A 591 5.55 34.86 -8.45
C LEU A 591 4.65 35.96 -7.85
N PRO A 592 5.20 36.84 -6.97
CA PRO A 592 4.49 38.02 -6.48
C PRO A 592 3.95 38.91 -7.61
N SER A 593 4.65 38.97 -8.74
CA SER A 593 4.24 39.68 -9.96
C SER A 593 2.96 39.12 -10.62
N GLY A 594 2.48 37.95 -10.18
CA GLY A 594 1.36 37.23 -10.78
C GLY A 594 1.74 36.31 -11.93
N LYS A 595 3.02 36.25 -12.32
CA LYS A 595 3.50 35.31 -13.34
C LYS A 595 3.41 33.87 -12.83
N TRP A 596 2.78 33.02 -13.65
CA TRP A 596 2.68 31.58 -13.41
C TRP A 596 3.72 30.80 -14.21
N THR A 597 4.15 29.68 -13.66
CA THR A 597 4.96 28.66 -14.34
C THR A 597 4.46 27.29 -13.91
N ARG A 598 4.29 26.38 -14.86
CA ARG A 598 3.81 25.01 -14.63
C ARG A 598 4.93 24.03 -14.91
N PHE A 599 4.98 22.94 -14.15
CA PHE A 599 5.94 21.87 -14.33
C PHE A 599 5.22 20.52 -14.40
N THR A 600 5.62 19.72 -15.37
CA THR A 600 5.26 18.32 -15.60
C THR A 600 6.54 17.49 -15.69
N THR A 601 6.40 16.16 -15.65
CA THR A 601 7.50 15.21 -15.91
C THR A 601 8.19 15.53 -17.25
N ALA A 602 7.43 15.81 -18.31
CA ALA A 602 7.97 16.15 -19.62
C ALA A 602 8.72 17.50 -19.64
N SER A 603 8.18 18.54 -18.99
CA SER A 603 8.81 19.87 -18.99
C SER A 603 10.10 19.95 -18.17
N THR A 604 10.32 18.96 -17.29
CA THR A 604 11.48 18.87 -16.40
C THR A 604 12.44 17.77 -16.83
N GLU A 605 12.24 17.18 -18.02
CA GLU A 605 13.04 16.07 -18.54
C GLU A 605 13.14 14.88 -17.57
N GLY A 606 12.07 14.63 -16.81
CA GLY A 606 11.98 13.59 -15.79
C GLY A 606 12.43 14.00 -14.39
N GLY A 607 12.89 15.24 -14.21
CA GLY A 607 13.31 15.79 -12.91
C GLY A 607 12.18 15.86 -11.88
N LEU A 608 10.96 16.19 -12.30
CA LEU A 608 9.75 15.93 -11.52
C LEU A 608 9.33 14.48 -11.74
N ARG A 609 9.46 13.66 -10.70
CA ARG A 609 9.37 12.20 -10.82
C ARG A 609 7.97 11.69 -11.13
N SER A 610 6.96 12.33 -10.55
CA SER A 610 5.54 12.09 -10.83
C SER A 610 4.77 13.40 -10.79
N VAL A 611 3.69 13.47 -11.58
CA VAL A 611 2.76 14.61 -11.57
C VAL A 611 1.76 14.52 -10.40
N ASP A 612 1.67 13.37 -9.74
CA ASP A 612 0.82 13.18 -8.56
C ASP A 612 1.62 13.58 -7.31
N ILE A 613 1.46 14.84 -6.91
CA ILE A 613 2.25 15.48 -5.84
C ILE A 613 1.43 15.49 -4.55
N TRP A 614 2.04 15.11 -3.43
CA TRP A 614 1.37 15.02 -2.12
C TRP A 614 1.76 16.15 -1.19
N ASP A 615 3.05 16.50 -1.15
CA ASP A 615 3.60 17.50 -0.24
C ASP A 615 4.78 18.23 -0.89
N LEU A 616 5.06 19.44 -0.44
CA LEU A 616 6.25 20.19 -0.85
C LEU A 616 6.68 21.19 0.22
N ILE A 617 7.98 21.41 0.31
CA ILE A 617 8.57 22.38 1.24
C ILE A 617 9.79 23.04 0.59
N VAL A 618 10.03 24.29 0.96
CA VAL A 618 11.23 25.03 0.56
C VAL A 618 12.11 25.19 1.78
N ASP A 619 13.36 24.73 1.70
CA ASP A 619 14.33 24.91 2.78
C ASP A 619 14.94 26.32 2.79
N ASP A 620 15.76 26.59 3.81
CA ASP A 620 16.43 27.88 4.01
C ASP A 620 17.39 28.25 2.88
N GLU A 621 17.89 27.27 2.11
CA GLU A 621 18.75 27.50 0.95
C GLU A 621 17.94 27.85 -0.31
N GLY A 622 16.62 27.69 -0.25
CA GLY A 622 15.69 27.90 -1.36
C GLY A 622 15.55 26.68 -2.27
N THR A 623 15.98 25.51 -1.83
CA THR A 623 15.75 24.24 -2.52
C THR A 623 14.34 23.76 -2.23
N LEU A 624 13.63 23.41 -3.29
CA LEU A 624 12.28 22.87 -3.23
C LEU A 624 12.35 21.34 -3.20
N TRP A 625 11.83 20.76 -2.13
CA TRP A 625 11.65 19.33 -1.95
C TRP A 625 10.19 18.97 -2.21
N ILE A 626 9.95 17.91 -2.99
CA ILE A 626 8.62 17.56 -3.50
C ILE A 626 8.39 16.07 -3.29
N ALA A 627 7.41 15.71 -2.45
CA ALA A 627 6.96 14.33 -2.28
C ALA A 627 5.92 13.97 -3.36
N THR A 628 6.17 12.89 -4.09
CA THR A 628 5.33 12.42 -5.19
C THR A 628 5.03 10.93 -5.07
N SER A 629 4.02 10.43 -5.78
CA SER A 629 3.66 8.99 -5.77
C SER A 629 4.77 8.05 -6.26
N SER A 630 5.83 8.56 -6.90
CA SER A 630 6.92 7.75 -7.44
C SER A 630 8.30 8.18 -6.94
N GLY A 631 8.37 9.11 -5.98
CA GLY A 631 9.64 9.49 -5.37
C GLY A 631 9.65 10.90 -4.80
N VAL A 632 10.84 11.33 -4.37
CA VAL A 632 11.11 12.71 -3.95
C VAL A 632 11.82 13.43 -5.08
N SER A 633 11.24 14.52 -5.58
CA SER A 633 11.90 15.40 -6.55
C SER A 633 12.51 16.59 -5.83
N VAL A 634 13.68 17.02 -6.29
CA VAL A 634 14.44 18.12 -5.70
C VAL A 634 14.70 19.14 -6.79
N ARG A 635 14.41 20.40 -6.50
CA ARG A 635 14.71 21.52 -7.40
C ARG A 635 15.51 22.58 -6.66
N THR A 636 16.76 22.78 -7.07
CA THR A 636 17.62 23.81 -6.48
C THR A 636 17.09 25.22 -6.78
N ARG A 637 17.62 26.21 -6.07
CA ARG A 637 17.35 27.62 -6.35
C ARG A 637 17.69 28.02 -7.79
N ASP A 638 18.75 27.42 -8.34
CA ASP A 638 19.24 27.64 -9.71
C ASP A 638 18.45 26.89 -10.79
N ALA A 639 17.38 26.19 -10.39
CA ALA A 639 16.47 25.45 -11.25
C ALA A 639 16.98 24.08 -11.74
N ASP A 640 18.01 23.54 -11.11
CA ASP A 640 18.47 22.18 -11.39
C ASP A 640 17.56 21.16 -10.72
N TRP A 641 17.32 20.04 -11.41
CA TRP A 641 16.44 18.98 -10.93
C TRP A 641 17.22 17.69 -10.65
N SER A 642 16.83 17.02 -9.57
CA SER A 642 17.25 15.66 -9.23
C SER A 642 16.10 14.93 -8.53
N TYR A 643 16.22 13.62 -8.34
CA TYR A 643 15.18 12.83 -7.68
C TYR A 643 15.74 11.60 -6.96
N PHE A 644 14.92 11.08 -6.05
CA PHE A 644 15.10 9.78 -5.39
C PHE A 644 13.87 8.93 -5.64
N ASP A 645 14.05 7.72 -6.18
CA ASP A 645 12.95 6.78 -6.37
C ASP A 645 12.47 6.26 -5.01
N LEU A 646 11.16 6.39 -4.76
CA LEU A 646 10.48 5.89 -3.57
C LEU A 646 8.99 5.75 -3.89
N ALA A 647 8.40 4.60 -3.59
CA ALA A 647 6.96 4.43 -3.77
C ALA A 647 6.19 5.31 -2.76
N ASP A 648 5.19 6.03 -3.26
CA ASP A 648 4.21 6.74 -2.44
C ASP A 648 4.80 7.67 -1.36
N ALA A 649 5.76 8.54 -1.73
CA ALA A 649 6.21 9.60 -0.83
C ALA A 649 5.04 10.56 -0.54
N ARG A 650 4.73 10.73 0.75
CA ARG A 650 3.59 11.51 1.25
C ARG A 650 3.97 12.79 1.95
N SER A 651 5.12 12.85 2.60
CA SER A 651 5.62 14.06 3.25
C SER A 651 7.14 14.16 3.16
N VAL A 652 7.66 15.38 3.16
CA VAL A 652 9.10 15.64 3.11
C VAL A 652 9.46 16.81 4.01
N TYR A 653 10.50 16.65 4.82
CA TYR A 653 10.94 17.67 5.77
C TYR A 653 12.48 17.76 5.83
N PRO A 654 13.09 18.81 5.27
CA PRO A 654 14.54 19.05 5.36
C PRO A 654 14.92 19.59 6.74
N GLU A 655 16.00 19.04 7.31
CA GLU A 655 16.60 19.54 8.55
C GLU A 655 17.80 20.46 8.29
N PRO A 656 18.05 21.43 9.18
CA PRO A 656 19.31 22.16 9.24
C PRO A 656 20.48 21.18 9.43
N GLY A 657 21.33 21.03 8.40
CA GLY A 657 22.46 20.07 8.41
C GLY A 657 22.44 19.06 7.26
N GLY A 658 21.45 19.14 6.36
CA GLY A 658 21.43 18.40 5.09
C GLY A 658 20.84 16.99 5.16
N THR A 659 20.26 16.60 6.30
CA THR A 659 19.40 15.41 6.38
C THR A 659 17.99 15.82 5.97
N VAL A 660 17.31 14.99 5.17
CA VAL A 660 15.91 15.22 4.80
C VAL A 660 15.10 14.01 5.18
N TRP A 661 14.07 14.19 5.99
CA TRP A 661 13.13 13.12 6.32
C TRP A 661 12.04 13.02 5.27
N VAL A 662 11.65 11.79 4.98
CA VAL A 662 10.63 11.48 3.98
C VAL A 662 9.67 10.48 4.58
N GLY A 663 8.39 10.83 4.61
CA GLY A 663 7.31 9.93 4.99
C GLY A 663 6.73 9.30 3.74
N SER A 664 6.53 7.99 3.75
CA SER A 664 5.80 7.28 2.69
C SER A 664 4.73 6.37 3.28
N LEU A 665 3.94 5.74 2.42
CA LEU A 665 3.04 4.65 2.85
C LEU A 665 3.81 3.44 3.40
N GLY A 666 5.10 3.29 3.06
CA GLY A 666 5.96 2.21 3.50
C GLY A 666 6.81 2.52 4.75
N GLY A 667 6.70 3.72 5.34
CA GLY A 667 7.40 4.08 6.57
C GLY A 667 8.16 5.40 6.52
N LEU A 668 9.13 5.53 7.41
CA LEU A 668 10.00 6.71 7.53
C LEU A 668 11.35 6.47 6.87
N TYR A 669 11.73 7.38 5.98
CA TYR A 669 12.99 7.37 5.26
C TYR A 669 13.77 8.65 5.58
N ARG A 670 15.08 8.61 5.35
CA ARG A 670 15.94 9.79 5.37
C ARG A 670 16.85 9.82 4.15
N ILE A 671 17.07 11.01 3.62
CA ILE A 671 18.08 11.30 2.59
C ILE A 671 19.27 11.95 3.30
N GLN A 672 20.45 11.37 3.13
CA GLN A 672 21.70 11.92 3.66
C GLN A 672 22.84 11.58 2.69
N GLN A 673 23.68 12.57 2.34
CA GLN A 673 24.79 12.38 1.39
C GLN A 673 24.35 11.71 0.06
N GLU A 674 23.21 12.15 -0.50
CA GLU A 674 22.61 11.58 -1.73
C GLU A 674 22.18 10.10 -1.61
N ALA A 675 22.14 9.52 -0.41
CA ALA A 675 21.59 8.20 -0.16
C ALA A 675 20.20 8.31 0.47
N LEU A 676 19.20 7.74 -0.18
CA LEU A 676 17.89 7.48 0.43
C LEU A 676 17.99 6.17 1.23
N THR A 677 17.80 6.27 2.53
CA THR A 677 17.87 5.14 3.44
C THR A 677 16.56 5.04 4.21
N LEU A 678 16.00 3.84 4.28
CA LEU A 678 14.96 3.55 5.25
C LEU A 678 15.59 3.77 6.64
N VAL A 679 14.90 4.51 7.50
CA VAL A 679 15.32 4.66 8.87
C VAL A 679 15.04 3.28 9.50
N PRO A 680 16.00 2.66 10.21
CA PRO A 680 15.86 1.32 10.79
C PRO A 680 15.28 1.38 12.18
#